data_AF-A0A7J8WRM9-F1
#
_entry.id   AF-A0A7J8WRM9-F1
#
_cell.length_a   1.000
_cell.length_b   1.000
_cell.length_c   1.000
_cell.angle_alpha   90.00
_cell.angle_beta   90.00
_cell.angle_gamma   90.00
#
_symmetry.space_group_name_H-M   'P 1'
#
loop_
_entity.id
_entity.type
_entity.pdbx_description
1 polymer ?
#
loop_
_entity_poly.entity_id
_entity_poly.type
_entity_poly.pdbx_seq_one_letter_code
_entity_poly.pdbx_strand_id
1 'polypeptide(L)'
;MIRMIATARIVMPKSMVRLSAGRVRFSMPEQALCFLAGANSIFTGEKLLTTPNNDYDADQVMFRILGLIPKAPSFTEEEAENCDEAVSTSDAKQCVSKPKKSKFYSAVVLLNGKGKALIPMHQPFLHDTEELETNSDKRDKSKGGLCKLLIKVDGNRSSRLANFGISDVTRTSLMMTLQFSSSGTPVNVQAKHFLIPGLGRYDHKYSPKLPSKFPKASIFNSHQIPNPILHQPPVNQSVAAIVFGDGSESRLYPLTKRRSEGAIPIASNYRLIDAVVSNCINSNINKIYALTQFNSTSLNSHLSRAYSGASLGKEGFVEVIAAYQSPEDQGWFQGTADAIRRCLWVLEEYPVAEFLVLPGHHLYKMDYQKVIESHRNRKSDITIVASNGITKRDQDQGVGVLKINTENQVMQYSLKSNKEPVNYAVAETLTRCNDSSYSYIPSMGIYLINRATMVNLLNNHFPKAMDFGTEVIRGALSLGMKVEAYLFEGYWEDMRSIEAFYQANMECIKKLNTGYNSFCDRDSPVYTIPRNLPPTVVNDAMITDSVIGDGCILNRCKIKSTVVGMRTKIRDGAIIEDSVIMGSDVYQIEDGRESSIKSTSVPIGIGENTEIRKAIVDKNARIGKNVKIINKDNVEEGDREANGYIISGRIMVVLRSAEIPDNSIL
;
A
#
# COMPACT_ATOMS: atom_id res chain seq x y z
N MET A 1 -18.80 -11.06 -8.67
CA MET A 1 -18.97 -12.46 -8.19
C MET A 1 -18.81 -13.47 -9.33
N ILE A 2 -19.70 -13.53 -10.33
CA ILE A 2 -19.70 -14.50 -11.44
C ILE A 2 -18.31 -14.77 -12.06
N ARG A 3 -17.56 -13.73 -12.46
CA ARG A 3 -16.20 -13.89 -13.02
C ARG A 3 -15.22 -14.61 -12.08
N MET A 4 -15.30 -14.35 -10.78
CA MET A 4 -14.45 -14.97 -9.75
C MET A 4 -14.75 -16.47 -9.61
N ILE A 5 -16.02 -16.86 -9.65
CA ILE A 5 -16.47 -18.26 -9.64
C ILE A 5 -15.94 -18.98 -10.89
N ALA A 6 -16.12 -18.38 -12.08
CA ALA A 6 -15.61 -18.94 -13.33
C ALA A 6 -14.07 -19.09 -13.32
N THR A 7 -13.33 -18.09 -12.86
CA THR A 7 -11.87 -18.16 -12.71
C THR A 7 -11.46 -19.26 -11.71
N ALA A 8 -12.11 -19.36 -10.55
CA ALA A 8 -11.83 -20.42 -9.59
C ALA A 8 -12.10 -21.82 -10.17
N ARG A 9 -13.14 -21.99 -10.98
CA ARG A 9 -13.45 -23.26 -11.65
C ARG A 9 -12.50 -23.61 -12.81
N ILE A 10 -11.87 -22.62 -13.44
CA ILE A 10 -10.82 -22.81 -14.45
C ILE A 10 -9.48 -23.18 -13.77
N VAL A 11 -9.09 -22.46 -12.73
CA VAL A 11 -7.79 -22.65 -12.04
C VAL A 11 -7.81 -23.87 -11.10
N MET A 12 -8.95 -24.17 -10.46
CA MET A 12 -9.12 -25.25 -9.49
C MET A 12 -10.34 -26.14 -9.86
N PRO A 13 -10.28 -26.92 -10.95
CA PRO A 13 -11.45 -27.65 -11.48
C PRO A 13 -12.03 -28.71 -10.53
N LYS A 14 -11.28 -29.13 -9.51
CA LYS A 14 -11.75 -30.06 -8.45
C LYS A 14 -12.35 -29.37 -7.22
N SER A 15 -12.22 -28.05 -7.05
CA SER A 15 -12.74 -27.36 -5.86
C SER A 15 -14.27 -27.24 -5.87
N MET A 16 -14.91 -27.44 -4.71
CA MET A 16 -16.30 -27.02 -4.51
C MET A 16 -16.35 -25.50 -4.27
N VAL A 17 -17.18 -24.80 -5.02
CA VAL A 17 -17.39 -23.36 -4.87
C VAL A 17 -18.77 -23.16 -4.23
N ARG A 18 -18.76 -22.85 -2.93
CA ARG A 18 -19.96 -22.63 -2.12
C ARG A 18 -20.33 -21.15 -2.09
N LEU A 19 -21.62 -20.83 -2.25
CA LEU A 19 -22.13 -19.49 -1.99
C LEU A 19 -22.42 -19.33 -0.49
N SER A 20 -21.68 -18.44 0.16
CA SER A 20 -21.83 -18.05 1.57
C SER A 20 -23.15 -17.33 1.86
N ALA A 21 -23.48 -17.10 3.14
CA ALA A 21 -24.68 -16.33 3.53
C ALA A 21 -24.66 -14.87 3.01
N GLY A 22 -25.82 -14.22 3.02
CA GLY A 22 -26.04 -12.93 2.35
C GLY A 22 -26.65 -13.03 0.96
N ARG A 23 -26.98 -14.26 0.52
CA ARG A 23 -27.63 -14.56 -0.78
C ARG A 23 -28.96 -13.82 -0.99
N VAL A 24 -29.62 -13.45 0.10
CA VAL A 24 -30.85 -12.63 0.12
C VAL A 24 -30.71 -11.28 -0.61
N ARG A 25 -29.48 -10.79 -0.82
CA ARG A 25 -29.19 -9.56 -1.59
C ARG A 25 -29.07 -9.79 -3.10
N PHE A 26 -29.07 -11.03 -3.57
CA PHE A 26 -29.04 -11.39 -4.97
C PHE A 26 -30.42 -11.84 -5.46
N SER A 27 -30.85 -11.25 -6.57
CA SER A 27 -32.00 -11.72 -7.31
C SER A 27 -31.79 -13.15 -7.83
N MET A 28 -32.89 -13.87 -8.08
CA MET A 28 -32.83 -15.24 -8.60
C MET A 28 -31.98 -15.37 -9.89
N PRO A 29 -32.04 -14.45 -10.89
CA PRO A 29 -31.15 -14.51 -12.05
C PRO A 29 -29.66 -14.37 -11.70
N GLU A 30 -29.30 -13.57 -10.70
CA GLU A 30 -27.90 -13.41 -10.27
C GLU A 30 -27.38 -14.68 -9.56
N GLN A 31 -28.22 -15.31 -8.73
CA GLN A 31 -27.89 -16.60 -8.11
C GLN A 31 -27.77 -17.70 -9.19
N ALA A 32 -28.68 -17.74 -10.17
CA ALA A 32 -28.62 -18.64 -11.32
C ALA A 32 -27.32 -18.50 -12.13
N LEU A 33 -26.90 -17.26 -12.42
CA LEU A 33 -25.64 -16.99 -13.11
C LEU A 33 -24.41 -17.45 -12.30
N CYS A 34 -24.49 -17.50 -10.97
CA CYS A 34 -23.42 -18.04 -10.14
C CYS A 34 -23.34 -19.58 -10.22
N PHE A 35 -24.47 -20.29 -10.27
CA PHE A 35 -24.49 -21.73 -10.56
C PHE A 35 -24.01 -22.05 -11.98
N LEU A 36 -24.41 -21.27 -12.98
CA LEU A 36 -23.95 -21.40 -14.37
C LEU A 36 -22.44 -21.14 -14.51
N ALA A 37 -21.86 -20.26 -13.69
CA ALA A 37 -20.41 -20.07 -13.59
C ALA A 37 -19.67 -21.21 -12.86
N GLY A 38 -20.41 -22.16 -12.28
CA GLY A 38 -19.88 -23.37 -11.63
C GLY A 38 -19.82 -23.32 -10.10
N ALA A 39 -20.62 -22.47 -9.43
CA ALA A 39 -20.95 -22.71 -8.03
C ALA A 39 -21.75 -24.01 -7.90
N ASN A 40 -21.48 -24.81 -6.88
CA ASN A 40 -22.06 -26.17 -6.73
C ASN A 40 -22.50 -26.51 -5.31
N SER A 41 -22.50 -25.54 -4.39
CA SER A 41 -23.01 -25.71 -3.03
C SER A 41 -23.57 -24.38 -2.49
N ILE A 42 -24.55 -24.47 -1.61
CA ILE A 42 -25.07 -23.35 -0.81
C ILE A 42 -25.18 -23.75 0.65
N PHE A 43 -25.18 -22.76 1.54
CA PHE A 43 -25.63 -22.94 2.93
C PHE A 43 -27.16 -22.95 3.00
N THR A 44 -27.73 -23.90 3.73
CA THR A 44 -29.13 -23.91 4.13
C THR A 44 -29.24 -23.87 5.67
N GLY A 45 -30.25 -23.15 6.19
CA GLY A 45 -30.42 -22.85 7.62
C GLY A 45 -30.58 -21.34 7.88
N GLU A 46 -31.16 -20.97 9.02
CA GLU A 46 -31.67 -19.61 9.32
C GLU A 46 -30.62 -18.48 9.20
N LYS A 47 -29.40 -18.70 9.72
CA LYS A 47 -28.33 -17.69 9.75
C LYS A 47 -26.94 -18.33 9.68
N LEU A 48 -25.97 -17.59 9.13
CA LEU A 48 -24.54 -17.87 9.29
C LEU A 48 -23.89 -16.66 9.96
N LEU A 49 -23.31 -16.87 11.15
CA LEU A 49 -22.69 -15.85 12.01
C LEU A 49 -23.65 -14.69 12.37
N THR A 50 -23.83 -13.72 11.47
CA THR A 50 -24.68 -12.53 11.65
C THR A 50 -25.62 -12.26 10.48
N THR A 51 -25.47 -12.97 9.35
CA THR A 51 -26.14 -12.63 8.09
C THR A 51 -27.31 -13.59 7.80
N PRO A 52 -28.50 -13.08 7.41
CA PRO A 52 -29.63 -13.92 7.02
C PRO A 52 -29.35 -14.69 5.71
N ASN A 53 -30.05 -15.80 5.57
CA ASN A 53 -29.96 -16.72 4.44
C ASN A 53 -31.31 -16.76 3.70
N ASN A 54 -31.35 -17.35 2.50
CA ASN A 54 -32.62 -17.63 1.85
C ASN A 54 -33.34 -18.78 2.59
N ASP A 55 -34.67 -18.73 2.62
CA ASP A 55 -35.48 -19.84 3.13
C ASP A 55 -35.29 -21.09 2.29
N TYR A 56 -35.33 -22.26 2.94
CA TYR A 56 -35.11 -23.54 2.30
C TYR A 56 -36.06 -23.77 1.11
N ASP A 57 -37.33 -23.41 1.26
CA ASP A 57 -38.33 -23.58 0.20
C ASP A 57 -38.07 -22.66 -1.00
N ALA A 58 -37.53 -21.45 -0.78
CA ALA A 58 -37.13 -20.55 -1.86
C ALA A 58 -35.94 -21.11 -2.65
N ASP A 59 -34.97 -21.74 -1.97
CA ASP A 59 -33.87 -22.45 -2.61
C ASP A 59 -34.36 -23.68 -3.39
N GLN A 60 -35.32 -24.45 -2.87
CA GLN A 60 -35.93 -25.57 -3.58
C GLN A 60 -36.69 -25.12 -4.85
N VAL A 61 -37.42 -24.00 -4.78
CA VAL A 61 -38.08 -23.40 -5.95
C VAL A 61 -37.05 -22.96 -7.00
N MET A 62 -35.95 -22.32 -6.56
CA MET A 62 -34.84 -21.95 -7.45
C MET A 62 -34.21 -23.18 -8.11
N PHE A 63 -33.97 -24.26 -7.36
CA PHE A 63 -33.39 -25.47 -7.93
C PHE A 63 -34.30 -26.15 -8.96
N ARG A 64 -35.62 -26.21 -8.70
CA ARG A 64 -36.60 -26.71 -9.67
C ARG A 64 -36.59 -25.91 -10.97
N ILE A 65 -36.61 -24.57 -10.87
CA ILE A 65 -36.60 -23.67 -12.03
C ILE A 65 -35.30 -23.79 -12.85
N LEU A 66 -34.16 -24.04 -12.18
CA LEU A 66 -32.86 -24.20 -12.84
C LEU A 66 -32.55 -25.65 -13.27
N GLY A 67 -33.45 -26.61 -13.06
CA GLY A 67 -33.23 -28.03 -13.37
C GLY A 67 -32.09 -28.66 -12.55
N LEU A 68 -31.86 -28.15 -11.35
CA LEU A 68 -30.77 -28.51 -10.44
C LEU A 68 -31.22 -29.58 -9.44
N ILE A 69 -30.43 -30.64 -9.28
CA ILE A 69 -30.75 -31.73 -8.35
C ILE A 69 -29.94 -31.54 -7.05
N PRO A 70 -30.58 -31.26 -5.90
CA PRO A 70 -29.90 -31.20 -4.61
C PRO A 70 -29.55 -32.61 -4.11
N LYS A 71 -28.31 -32.81 -3.70
CA LYS A 71 -27.86 -34.00 -2.97
C LYS A 71 -28.15 -33.83 -1.48
N ALA A 72 -28.57 -34.91 -0.83
CA ALA A 72 -28.73 -34.97 0.62
C ALA A 72 -27.40 -34.64 1.35
N PRO A 73 -27.46 -34.00 2.54
CA PRO A 73 -26.30 -33.82 3.39
C PRO A 73 -25.68 -35.18 3.72
N SER A 74 -24.36 -35.28 3.62
CA SER A 74 -23.62 -36.52 3.90
C SER A 74 -23.27 -36.56 5.38
N PHE A 75 -23.80 -37.52 6.11
CA PHE A 75 -23.43 -37.82 7.49
C PHE A 75 -22.45 -39.01 7.49
N THR A 76 -21.42 -38.96 8.33
CA THR A 76 -20.59 -40.12 8.69
C THR A 76 -21.18 -40.77 9.94
N GLU A 77 -21.18 -42.10 10.01
CA GLU A 77 -21.99 -42.89 10.96
C GLU A 77 -21.47 -42.88 12.42
N GLU A 78 -20.34 -42.22 12.71
CA GLU A 78 -19.70 -42.17 14.04
C GLU A 78 -20.48 -41.36 15.11
N GLU A 79 -21.55 -40.64 14.74
CA GLU A 79 -22.37 -39.87 15.70
C GLU A 79 -23.64 -40.63 16.19
N ALA A 80 -23.88 -41.86 15.72
CA ALA A 80 -25.15 -42.57 15.95
C ALA A 80 -25.23 -43.37 17.27
N GLU A 81 -24.12 -43.93 17.78
CA GLU A 81 -24.17 -44.92 18.88
C GLU A 81 -24.37 -44.31 20.29
N ASN A 82 -24.22 -43.00 20.46
CA ASN A 82 -24.28 -42.33 21.78
C ASN A 82 -25.69 -41.84 22.19
N CYS A 83 -26.78 -42.42 21.66
CA CYS A 83 -28.15 -41.93 21.89
C CYS A 83 -29.13 -42.93 22.53
N ASP A 84 -28.83 -44.23 22.56
CA ASP A 84 -29.85 -45.26 22.90
C ASP A 84 -29.96 -45.64 24.40
N GLU A 85 -29.06 -45.17 25.28
CA GLU A 85 -29.11 -45.52 26.72
C GLU A 85 -30.05 -44.63 27.58
N ALA A 86 -30.70 -43.60 27.02
CA ALA A 86 -31.32 -42.53 27.82
C ALA A 86 -32.83 -42.32 27.63
N VAL A 87 -33.62 -43.37 27.31
CA VAL A 87 -35.09 -43.30 27.39
C VAL A 87 -35.71 -44.60 27.96
N SER A 88 -35.94 -44.62 29.27
CA SER A 88 -37.00 -45.44 29.85
C SER A 88 -37.61 -44.80 31.11
N THR A 89 -38.89 -45.09 31.33
CA THR A 89 -39.78 -44.60 32.41
C THR A 89 -40.32 -43.16 32.30
N SER A 90 -41.55 -43.01 32.77
CA SER A 90 -42.52 -41.94 32.49
C SER A 90 -42.98 -41.27 33.79
N ASP A 91 -43.25 -39.95 33.76
CA ASP A 91 -44.61 -39.43 33.97
C ASP A 91 -44.76 -37.89 33.98
N ALA A 92 -45.99 -37.46 33.67
CA ALA A 92 -46.67 -36.21 34.07
C ALA A 92 -45.99 -34.81 34.00
N LYS A 93 -46.25 -34.15 32.85
CA LYS A 93 -46.68 -32.74 32.70
C LYS A 93 -45.80 -31.54 33.14
N GLN A 94 -45.38 -30.84 32.07
CA GLN A 94 -45.47 -29.38 31.86
C GLN A 94 -44.23 -28.51 32.15
N CYS A 95 -44.02 -27.55 31.23
CA CYS A 95 -42.90 -26.62 31.08
C CYS A 95 -41.61 -27.13 30.41
N VAL A 96 -40.90 -26.16 29.81
CA VAL A 96 -39.56 -26.17 29.19
C VAL A 96 -39.46 -26.65 27.73
N SER A 97 -38.90 -25.73 26.94
CA SER A 97 -38.53 -25.73 25.51
C SER A 97 -37.93 -27.01 24.92
N LYS A 98 -38.28 -27.31 23.65
CA LYS A 98 -37.49 -28.18 22.78
C LYS A 98 -36.48 -27.38 21.92
N PRO A 99 -35.34 -27.98 21.52
CA PRO A 99 -34.07 -27.25 21.53
C PRO A 99 -33.70 -26.56 20.21
N LYS A 100 -33.22 -25.32 20.31
CA LYS A 100 -32.44 -24.67 19.24
C LYS A 100 -31.02 -25.25 19.19
N LYS A 101 -30.84 -26.37 18.47
CA LYS A 101 -29.52 -26.75 17.91
C LYS A 101 -29.56 -26.48 16.41
N SER A 102 -28.81 -25.46 15.95
CA SER A 102 -28.63 -25.16 14.53
C SER A 102 -27.82 -26.26 13.85
N LYS A 103 -28.49 -27.28 13.33
CA LYS A 103 -27.86 -28.27 12.46
C LYS A 103 -27.45 -27.58 11.15
N PHE A 104 -26.15 -27.60 10.85
CA PHE A 104 -25.61 -27.06 9.61
C PHE A 104 -25.80 -28.06 8.48
N TYR A 105 -26.42 -27.63 7.38
CA TYR A 105 -26.63 -28.46 6.20
C TYR A 105 -25.89 -27.87 5.00
N SER A 106 -25.21 -28.73 4.24
CA SER A 106 -24.64 -28.40 2.94
C SER A 106 -25.35 -29.20 1.86
N ALA A 107 -26.18 -28.53 1.06
CA ALA A 107 -26.65 -29.09 -0.20
C ALA A 107 -25.50 -29.03 -1.22
N VAL A 108 -25.19 -30.17 -1.84
CA VAL A 108 -24.33 -30.24 -3.03
C VAL A 108 -25.23 -30.37 -4.23
N VAL A 109 -25.10 -29.48 -5.21
CA VAL A 109 -25.96 -29.48 -6.39
C VAL A 109 -25.28 -30.23 -7.52
N LEU A 110 -25.95 -31.25 -8.04
CA LEU A 110 -25.53 -31.93 -9.27
C LEU A 110 -26.03 -31.15 -10.48
N LEU A 111 -25.10 -30.55 -11.22
CA LEU A 111 -25.34 -30.10 -12.60
C LEU A 111 -25.44 -31.34 -13.49
N ASN A 112 -26.54 -31.47 -14.23
CA ASN A 112 -26.78 -32.64 -15.08
C ASN A 112 -25.60 -32.93 -16.03
N GLY A 113 -25.19 -34.19 -16.12
CA GLY A 113 -23.89 -34.65 -16.62
C GLY A 113 -23.58 -34.51 -18.11
N LYS A 114 -24.16 -33.52 -18.80
CA LYS A 114 -23.77 -33.09 -20.16
C LYS A 114 -23.69 -31.58 -20.17
N GLY A 115 -22.47 -31.03 -20.30
CA GLY A 115 -22.17 -29.60 -20.22
C GLY A 115 -22.70 -28.75 -21.39
N LYS A 116 -24.02 -28.73 -21.60
CA LYS A 116 -24.76 -27.81 -22.47
C LYS A 116 -26.14 -27.56 -21.89
N ALA A 117 -26.39 -26.35 -21.41
CA ALA A 117 -27.76 -25.85 -21.25
C ALA A 117 -28.29 -25.49 -22.65
N LEU A 118 -29.00 -26.43 -23.28
CA LEU A 118 -29.80 -26.18 -24.47
C LEU A 118 -31.20 -25.73 -24.03
N ILE A 119 -31.55 -24.48 -24.32
CA ILE A 119 -32.92 -23.99 -24.18
C ILE A 119 -33.73 -24.53 -25.37
N PRO A 120 -34.83 -25.27 -25.17
CA PRO A 120 -35.75 -25.60 -26.26
C PRO A 120 -36.54 -24.34 -26.67
N MET A 121 -36.58 -24.02 -27.96
CA MET A 121 -37.55 -23.08 -28.53
C MET A 121 -38.63 -23.83 -29.30
N HIS A 122 -39.83 -23.21 -29.37
CA HIS A 122 -41.05 -23.64 -30.08
C HIS A 122 -41.89 -24.76 -29.41
N GLN A 123 -43.23 -24.75 -29.43
CA GLN A 123 -44.22 -23.82 -30.04
C GLN A 123 -45.59 -23.87 -29.25
N PRO A 124 -46.74 -23.27 -29.69
CA PRO A 124 -47.70 -22.66 -28.75
C PRO A 124 -49.05 -23.37 -28.63
N PHE A 125 -49.75 -23.18 -27.50
CA PHE A 125 -51.21 -23.37 -27.44
C PHE A 125 -51.89 -22.29 -26.58
N LEU A 126 -52.79 -21.57 -27.25
CA LEU A 126 -54.15 -21.21 -26.86
C LEU A 126 -54.46 -20.84 -25.39
N HIS A 127 -54.91 -19.59 -25.24
CA HIS A 127 -55.69 -19.12 -24.11
C HIS A 127 -57.17 -19.44 -24.36
N ASP A 128 -57.82 -20.11 -23.40
CA ASP A 128 -59.26 -19.91 -23.19
C ASP A 128 -59.47 -18.84 -22.11
N THR A 129 -60.61 -18.17 -22.23
CA THR A 129 -61.07 -17.06 -21.40
C THR A 129 -61.99 -17.53 -20.29
N GLU A 130 -61.89 -16.93 -19.11
CA GLU A 130 -63.10 -16.68 -18.31
C GLU A 130 -62.95 -15.36 -17.54
N GLU A 131 -64.01 -14.56 -17.58
CA GLU A 131 -64.08 -13.21 -17.03
C GLU A 131 -64.62 -13.23 -15.59
N LEU A 132 -64.29 -12.20 -14.81
CA LEU A 132 -65.22 -11.60 -13.84
C LEU A 132 -64.69 -10.22 -13.40
N GLU A 133 -65.19 -9.20 -14.09
CA GLU A 133 -65.87 -8.00 -13.54
C GLU A 133 -65.71 -7.69 -12.02
N THR A 134 -65.65 -6.42 -11.55
CA THR A 134 -65.95 -5.13 -12.21
C THR A 134 -65.37 -3.91 -11.45
N ASN A 135 -65.21 -2.79 -12.20
CA ASN A 135 -65.41 -1.37 -11.80
C ASN A 135 -64.53 -0.69 -10.70
N SER A 136 -64.13 0.59 -10.86
CA SER A 136 -64.19 1.50 -12.03
C SER A 136 -63.33 2.77 -11.85
N ASP A 137 -62.91 3.37 -12.98
CA ASP A 137 -62.66 4.81 -13.24
C ASP A 137 -61.63 5.64 -12.40
N LYS A 138 -60.83 6.58 -12.96
CA LYS A 138 -60.55 7.01 -14.36
C LYS A 138 -59.32 7.95 -14.42
N ARG A 139 -58.42 7.75 -15.42
CA ARG A 139 -57.61 8.77 -16.18
C ARG A 139 -56.66 9.70 -15.38
N ASP A 140 -55.54 10.23 -15.86
CA ASP A 140 -54.74 10.24 -17.11
C ASP A 140 -53.34 10.81 -16.71
N LYS A 141 -52.19 10.74 -17.41
CA LYS A 141 -51.73 10.13 -18.68
C LYS A 141 -50.17 10.15 -18.65
N SER A 142 -49.45 9.05 -18.95
CA SER A 142 -48.01 9.16 -19.27
C SER A 142 -47.41 8.00 -20.07
N LYS A 143 -46.64 8.36 -21.13
CA LYS A 143 -45.45 7.71 -21.73
C LYS A 143 -45.42 6.19 -21.98
N GLY A 144 -45.14 5.79 -23.24
CA GLY A 144 -44.75 4.40 -23.55
C GLY A 144 -44.72 4.00 -25.04
N GLY A 145 -44.09 4.78 -25.93
CA GLY A 145 -44.00 4.45 -27.36
C GLY A 145 -42.79 3.57 -27.70
N LEU A 146 -43.02 2.40 -28.33
CA LEU A 146 -41.95 1.51 -28.81
C LEU A 146 -41.13 2.16 -29.94
N CYS A 147 -39.81 1.93 -29.93
CA CYS A 147 -38.99 1.98 -31.15
C CYS A 147 -38.31 0.63 -31.38
N LYS A 148 -38.54 0.05 -32.56
CA LYS A 148 -37.89 -1.17 -33.03
C LYS A 148 -36.44 -0.87 -33.39
N LEU A 149 -35.51 -1.78 -33.05
CA LEU A 149 -34.23 -1.86 -33.74
C LEU A 149 -34.14 -3.20 -34.49
N LEU A 150 -34.15 -3.12 -35.81
CA LEU A 150 -33.88 -4.25 -36.70
C LEU A 150 -32.37 -4.50 -36.73
N ILE A 151 -31.96 -5.75 -36.52
CA ILE A 151 -30.66 -6.24 -36.99
C ILE A 151 -30.95 -7.28 -38.06
N LYS A 152 -30.67 -6.92 -39.31
CA LYS A 152 -30.84 -7.81 -40.46
C LYS A 152 -29.61 -8.73 -40.56
N VAL A 153 -29.85 -10.04 -40.61
CA VAL A 153 -28.82 -11.04 -40.91
C VAL A 153 -28.96 -11.39 -42.39
N ASP A 154 -28.01 -10.97 -43.21
CA ASP A 154 -27.88 -11.45 -44.60
C ASP A 154 -26.63 -12.32 -44.72
N GLY A 155 -26.80 -13.51 -45.31
CA GLY A 155 -25.68 -14.36 -45.67
C GLY A 155 -26.10 -15.47 -46.63
N ASN A 156 -25.68 -15.39 -47.89
CA ASN A 156 -25.29 -16.56 -48.67
C ASN A 156 -24.53 -16.23 -49.98
N ARG A 157 -23.50 -17.05 -50.24
CA ARG A 157 -22.92 -17.51 -51.53
C ARG A 157 -23.28 -16.76 -52.84
N SER A 158 -22.27 -16.40 -53.65
CA SER A 158 -21.78 -17.29 -54.73
C SER A 158 -20.57 -16.74 -55.53
N SER A 159 -19.70 -17.67 -55.96
CA SER A 159 -18.78 -17.68 -57.12
C SER A 159 -18.15 -16.38 -57.72
N ARG A 160 -16.80 -16.36 -57.76
CA ARG A 160 -15.98 -16.48 -59.00
C ARG A 160 -14.47 -16.60 -58.69
N LEU A 161 -13.73 -17.24 -59.59
CA LEU A 161 -12.26 -17.40 -59.51
C LEU A 161 -11.53 -16.16 -60.03
N ALA A 162 -10.36 -15.83 -59.44
CA ALA A 162 -9.10 -15.57 -60.15
C ALA A 162 -7.94 -15.12 -59.21
N ASN A 163 -7.06 -16.08 -58.89
CA ASN A 163 -5.59 -16.02 -58.78
C ASN A 163 -4.78 -14.82 -58.21
N PHE A 164 -3.73 -15.25 -57.49
CA PHE A 164 -2.43 -14.62 -57.18
C PHE A 164 -2.34 -13.49 -56.13
N GLY A 165 -1.77 -13.86 -54.97
CA GLY A 165 -0.59 -13.14 -54.49
C GLY A 165 -0.49 -12.86 -52.99
N ILE A 166 0.53 -13.47 -52.36
CA ILE A 166 1.23 -13.00 -51.15
C ILE A 166 0.57 -13.30 -49.78
N SER A 167 1.37 -14.01 -48.96
CA SER A 167 1.32 -14.29 -47.51
C SER A 167 0.44 -13.37 -46.63
N ASP A 168 -0.29 -13.88 -45.63
CA ASP A 168 0.39 -14.42 -44.44
C ASP A 168 -0.34 -15.49 -43.59
N VAL A 169 0.46 -16.14 -42.75
CA VAL A 169 0.24 -17.33 -41.91
C VAL A 169 -1.10 -17.43 -41.15
N THR A 170 -1.76 -18.60 -41.25
CA THR A 170 -2.59 -19.13 -40.15
C THR A 170 -2.33 -20.60 -39.82
N ARG A 171 -2.18 -20.85 -38.50
CA ARG A 171 -2.66 -22.01 -37.72
C ARG A 171 -1.92 -23.38 -37.69
N THR A 172 -1.68 -23.82 -36.44
CA THR A 172 -1.54 -25.23 -35.94
C THR A 172 -0.26 -25.98 -36.37
N SER A 173 0.48 -26.70 -35.53
CA SER A 173 0.13 -27.54 -34.36
C SER A 173 1.40 -28.07 -33.64
N LEU A 174 1.22 -28.82 -32.53
CA LEU A 174 2.19 -29.74 -31.87
C LEU A 174 3.58 -29.24 -31.38
N MET A 175 3.78 -29.27 -30.05
CA MET A 175 4.78 -30.11 -29.34
C MET A 175 4.46 -30.04 -27.83
N MET A 176 4.05 -31.10 -27.14
CA MET A 176 4.79 -32.33 -26.78
C MET A 176 5.85 -32.10 -25.70
N THR A 177 5.41 -32.06 -24.44
CA THR A 177 6.27 -32.01 -23.26
C THR A 177 6.94 -33.37 -23.04
N LEU A 178 8.22 -33.48 -23.40
CA LEU A 178 9.05 -34.64 -23.06
C LEU A 178 9.60 -34.49 -21.64
N GLN A 179 9.32 -35.46 -20.78
CA GLN A 179 10.14 -35.69 -19.59
C GLN A 179 11.48 -36.28 -20.03
N PHE A 180 12.59 -35.82 -19.45
CA PHE A 180 13.85 -36.57 -19.49
C PHE A 180 14.46 -36.70 -18.10
N SER A 181 14.84 -37.93 -17.80
CA SER A 181 15.52 -38.37 -16.60
C SER A 181 17.02 -38.06 -16.63
N SER A 182 17.65 -38.17 -15.47
CA SER A 182 19.08 -38.01 -15.23
C SER A 182 20.00 -38.83 -16.14
N SER A 183 21.03 -38.21 -16.73
CA SER A 183 22.42 -38.70 -16.77
C SER A 183 23.37 -37.78 -17.57
N GLY A 184 24.66 -37.78 -17.21
CA GLY A 184 25.77 -37.64 -18.19
C GLY A 184 26.33 -36.25 -18.55
N THR A 185 27.28 -35.76 -17.75
CA THR A 185 28.51 -34.99 -18.13
C THR A 185 28.44 -33.66 -18.94
N PRO A 186 29.28 -32.65 -18.62
CA PRO A 186 29.24 -31.34 -19.29
C PRO A 186 30.08 -31.28 -20.58
N VAL A 187 29.55 -30.61 -21.62
CA VAL A 187 30.30 -30.24 -22.83
C VAL A 187 30.55 -28.73 -22.83
N ASN A 188 31.80 -28.35 -23.11
CA ASN A 188 32.34 -27.00 -23.04
C ASN A 188 31.99 -26.19 -24.31
N VAL A 189 31.45 -24.97 -24.17
CA VAL A 189 31.08 -24.10 -25.31
C VAL A 189 31.98 -22.87 -25.35
N GLN A 190 32.86 -22.82 -26.35
CA GLN A 190 33.71 -21.65 -26.62
C GLN A 190 32.92 -20.55 -27.36
N ALA A 191 32.94 -19.33 -26.84
CA ALA A 191 32.39 -18.16 -27.52
C ALA A 191 33.40 -17.57 -28.53
N LYS A 192 33.12 -17.67 -29.83
CA LYS A 192 33.86 -16.93 -30.87
C LYS A 192 33.30 -15.50 -31.00
N HIS A 193 34.17 -14.51 -30.81
CA HIS A 193 33.85 -13.11 -31.14
C HIS A 193 33.87 -12.89 -32.65
N PHE A 194 32.88 -12.15 -33.17
CA PHE A 194 32.91 -11.58 -34.52
C PHE A 194 33.32 -10.11 -34.43
N LEU A 195 34.29 -9.69 -35.26
CA LEU A 195 34.77 -8.32 -35.39
C LEU A 195 34.09 -7.64 -36.58
N ILE A 196 33.67 -6.38 -36.40
CA ILE A 196 33.22 -5.47 -37.46
C ILE A 196 34.25 -4.32 -37.53
N PRO A 197 34.86 -4.02 -38.69
CA PRO A 197 35.84 -2.94 -38.83
C PRO A 197 35.24 -1.65 -39.38
N GLY A 198 35.66 -0.48 -38.87
CA GLY A 198 35.40 0.80 -39.54
C GLY A 198 35.62 2.05 -38.69
N LEU A 199 36.54 2.93 -39.16
CA LEU A 199 36.86 4.29 -38.66
C LEU A 199 37.38 4.38 -37.20
N GLY A 200 38.38 5.21 -36.87
CA GLY A 200 39.28 6.04 -37.67
C GLY A 200 40.38 6.61 -36.76
N ARG A 201 41.62 6.75 -37.25
CA ARG A 201 42.75 7.24 -36.44
C ARG A 201 42.77 8.76 -36.32
N TYR A 202 43.15 9.27 -35.15
CA TYR A 202 44.08 10.40 -35.04
C TYR A 202 45.04 10.16 -33.87
N ASP A 203 46.33 10.28 -34.14
CA ASP A 203 47.42 10.04 -33.18
C ASP A 203 47.64 11.23 -32.24
N HIS A 204 48.05 10.95 -31.00
CA HIS A 204 49.11 11.76 -30.37
C HIS A 204 50.04 10.89 -29.51
N LYS A 205 51.35 11.06 -29.75
CA LYS A 205 52.44 10.29 -29.15
C LYS A 205 52.69 10.72 -27.70
N TYR A 206 53.03 9.78 -26.81
CA TYR A 206 54.29 9.76 -26.06
C TYR A 206 54.43 8.45 -25.27
N SER A 207 55.64 7.90 -25.18
CA SER A 207 55.95 6.69 -24.40
C SER A 207 57.21 6.93 -23.57
N PRO A 208 57.34 6.25 -22.41
CA PRO A 208 58.65 5.70 -22.08
C PRO A 208 58.60 4.25 -21.51
N LYS A 209 59.29 3.37 -22.24
CA LYS A 209 60.10 2.20 -21.83
C LYS A 209 59.92 1.64 -20.40
N LEU A 210 59.48 0.38 -20.31
CA LEU A 210 59.77 -0.53 -19.19
C LEU A 210 61.19 -1.14 -19.30
N PRO A 211 61.89 -1.39 -18.19
CA PRO A 211 62.98 -2.37 -18.11
C PRO A 211 62.48 -3.73 -17.59
N SER A 212 62.99 -4.81 -18.18
CA SER A 212 62.69 -6.20 -17.81
C SER A 212 63.61 -6.73 -16.71
N LYS A 213 63.06 -7.44 -15.71
CA LYS A 213 63.64 -8.65 -15.06
C LYS A 213 62.68 -9.25 -14.02
N PHE A 214 62.31 -10.51 -14.19
CA PHE A 214 61.71 -11.35 -13.14
C PHE A 214 62.81 -11.86 -12.18
N PRO A 215 62.45 -12.31 -10.96
CA PRO A 215 62.37 -13.76 -10.78
C PRO A 215 61.19 -14.28 -9.94
N LYS A 216 60.72 -15.46 -10.37
CA LYS A 216 60.02 -16.55 -9.64
C LYS A 216 59.58 -16.28 -8.19
N ALA A 217 58.27 -16.28 -7.96
CA ALA A 217 57.69 -16.42 -6.63
C ALA A 217 57.82 -17.88 -6.12
N SER A 218 58.47 -18.05 -4.97
CA SER A 218 58.44 -19.28 -4.17
C SER A 218 57.31 -19.22 -3.14
N ILE A 219 56.55 -20.29 -3.01
CA ILE A 219 55.49 -20.43 -2.00
C ILE A 219 56.12 -20.41 -0.60
N PHE A 220 55.66 -19.50 0.25
CA PHE A 220 55.89 -19.56 1.69
C PHE A 220 54.56 -19.53 2.43
N ASN A 221 54.24 -20.63 3.11
CA ASN A 221 53.23 -20.63 4.16
C ASN A 221 53.78 -19.88 5.38
N SER A 222 53.10 -18.82 5.81
CA SER A 222 53.39 -18.17 7.09
C SER A 222 52.12 -17.96 7.90
N HIS A 223 51.85 -18.94 8.77
CA HIS A 223 51.26 -18.81 10.11
C HIS A 223 49.97 -17.97 10.27
N GLN A 224 48.90 -18.69 10.62
CA GLN A 224 47.70 -18.13 11.24
C GLN A 224 48.07 -17.33 12.49
N ILE A 225 47.57 -16.10 12.60
CA ILE A 225 47.49 -15.34 13.85
C ILE A 225 46.09 -15.59 14.43
N PRO A 226 45.94 -16.25 15.59
CA PRO A 226 44.63 -16.47 16.19
C PRO A 226 44.19 -15.24 16.98
N ASN A 227 43.51 -14.30 16.32
CA ASN A 227 42.77 -13.24 17.00
C ASN A 227 41.34 -13.72 17.32
N PRO A 228 40.93 -13.83 18.60
CA PRO A 228 39.56 -14.10 18.97
C PRO A 228 38.72 -12.83 18.91
N ILE A 229 38.59 -12.24 17.71
CA ILE A 229 37.50 -11.29 17.46
C ILE A 229 36.24 -12.14 17.34
N LEU A 230 35.35 -12.00 18.31
CA LEU A 230 34.00 -12.55 18.25
C LEU A 230 33.31 -11.90 17.04
N HIS A 231 33.35 -12.58 15.88
CA HIS A 231 32.79 -12.07 14.63
C HIS A 231 31.27 -11.89 14.79
N GLN A 232 30.88 -10.66 15.14
CA GLN A 232 29.48 -10.26 15.09
C GLN A 232 28.99 -10.42 13.65
N PRO A 233 27.81 -11.03 13.43
CA PRO A 233 27.27 -11.17 12.10
C PRO A 233 27.12 -9.80 11.42
N PRO A 234 27.35 -9.72 10.10
CA PRO A 234 27.21 -8.47 9.35
C PRO A 234 25.76 -7.97 9.43
N VAL A 235 25.59 -6.65 9.35
CA VAL A 235 24.30 -5.95 9.59
C VAL A 235 23.15 -6.53 8.77
N ASN A 236 23.40 -6.91 7.50
CA ASN A 236 22.41 -7.54 6.60
C ASN A 236 21.93 -8.93 7.04
N GLN A 237 22.66 -9.61 7.92
CA GLN A 237 22.26 -10.90 8.50
C GLN A 237 21.72 -10.74 9.92
N SER A 238 22.20 -9.74 10.67
CA SER A 238 21.92 -9.61 12.09
C SER A 238 20.74 -8.71 12.46
N VAL A 239 20.31 -7.80 11.58
CA VAL A 239 19.26 -6.81 11.87
C VAL A 239 18.06 -6.97 10.94
N ALA A 240 16.85 -6.92 11.50
CA ALA A 240 15.62 -6.69 10.75
C ALA A 240 14.99 -5.34 11.11
N ALA A 241 14.57 -4.59 10.09
CA ALA A 241 13.82 -3.35 10.28
C ALA A 241 12.31 -3.63 10.35
N ILE A 242 11.62 -2.95 11.27
CA ILE A 242 10.17 -2.95 11.42
C ILE A 242 9.69 -1.52 11.15
N VAL A 243 9.12 -1.28 9.97
CA VAL A 243 8.70 0.04 9.50
C VAL A 243 7.18 0.17 9.61
N PHE A 244 6.69 1.15 10.36
CA PHE A 244 5.26 1.45 10.44
C PHE A 244 4.80 2.31 9.26
N GLY A 245 3.95 1.76 8.39
CA GLY A 245 3.36 2.50 7.26
C GLY A 245 2.22 3.45 7.65
N ASP A 246 1.67 3.29 8.86
CA ASP A 246 0.56 4.04 9.44
C ASP A 246 0.87 4.39 10.92
N GLY A 247 0.70 5.65 11.30
CA GLY A 247 0.64 6.10 12.69
C GLY A 247 -0.79 6.16 13.25
N SER A 248 -0.91 6.01 14.57
CA SER A 248 -2.19 6.05 15.30
C SER A 248 -2.78 7.45 15.47
N GLU A 249 -1.97 8.51 15.32
CA GLU A 249 -2.32 9.90 15.66
C GLU A 249 -2.08 10.89 14.50
N SER A 250 -2.46 10.50 13.28
CA SER A 250 -2.22 11.31 12.09
C SER A 250 -3.03 12.61 12.06
N ARG A 251 -2.36 13.77 11.96
CA ARG A 251 -2.98 15.08 11.66
C ARG A 251 -2.86 15.44 10.16
N LEU A 252 -2.65 14.43 9.29
CA LEU A 252 -2.56 14.58 7.83
C LEU A 252 -3.90 14.46 7.10
N TYR A 253 -5.03 14.56 7.79
CA TYR A 253 -6.32 14.64 7.10
C TYR A 253 -6.35 15.91 6.22
N PRO A 254 -6.75 15.84 4.93
CA PRO A 254 -7.43 14.75 4.25
C PRO A 254 -6.49 13.89 3.38
N LEU A 255 -5.18 14.12 3.45
CA LEU A 255 -4.17 13.37 2.69
C LEU A 255 -4.12 11.89 3.08
N THR A 256 -4.60 11.49 4.25
CA THR A 256 -4.75 10.09 4.68
C THR A 256 -6.13 9.48 4.41
N LYS A 257 -7.10 10.26 3.90
CA LYS A 257 -8.51 9.83 3.70
C LYS A 257 -8.67 8.55 2.87
N ARG A 258 -7.77 8.31 1.90
CA ARG A 258 -7.77 7.14 1.00
C ARG A 258 -6.39 6.52 0.77
N ARG A 259 -5.43 6.74 1.68
CA ARG A 259 -4.08 6.14 1.66
C ARG A 259 -3.48 6.13 3.07
N SER A 260 -2.55 5.21 3.32
CA SER A 260 -1.68 5.25 4.50
C SER A 260 -0.72 6.46 4.48
N GLU A 261 -0.19 6.83 5.64
CA GLU A 261 0.76 7.95 5.76
C GLU A 261 2.02 7.74 4.90
N GLY A 262 2.64 6.56 5.01
CA GLY A 262 3.82 6.20 4.21
C GLY A 262 3.58 6.26 2.70
N ALA A 263 2.31 6.21 2.25
CA ALA A 263 1.94 6.33 0.84
C ALA A 263 1.73 7.77 0.33
N ILE A 264 1.84 8.79 1.19
CA ILE A 264 1.70 10.20 0.79
C ILE A 264 2.86 10.59 -0.15
N PRO A 265 2.58 11.20 -1.32
CA PRO A 265 3.61 11.68 -2.24
C PRO A 265 4.43 12.83 -1.65
N ILE A 266 5.74 12.86 -1.92
CA ILE A 266 6.65 13.95 -1.51
C ILE A 266 7.67 14.25 -2.62
N ALA A 267 8.15 15.50 -2.67
CA ALA A 267 9.24 15.93 -3.55
C ALA A 267 9.01 15.48 -5.01
N SER A 268 7.80 15.71 -5.49
CA SER A 268 7.25 15.26 -6.77
C SER A 268 7.12 13.74 -6.97
N ASN A 269 8.24 13.00 -6.93
CA ASN A 269 8.33 11.65 -7.48
C ASN A 269 8.23 10.52 -6.43
N TYR A 270 8.54 10.85 -5.17
CA TYR A 270 8.73 9.90 -4.07
C TYR A 270 7.48 9.75 -3.20
N ARG A 271 7.56 8.90 -2.18
CA ARG A 271 6.61 8.80 -1.06
C ARG A 271 7.35 8.86 0.26
N LEU A 272 6.66 9.20 1.36
CA LEU A 272 7.29 9.30 2.70
C LEU A 272 8.06 8.03 3.09
N ILE A 273 7.48 6.85 2.83
CA ILE A 273 8.10 5.55 3.13
C ILE A 273 9.46 5.34 2.43
N ASP A 274 9.67 5.98 1.27
CA ASP A 274 10.85 5.78 0.44
C ASP A 274 12.11 6.28 1.14
N ALA A 275 12.04 7.38 1.91
CA ALA A 275 13.17 7.90 2.68
C ALA A 275 13.63 6.87 3.74
N VAL A 276 12.67 6.29 4.47
CA VAL A 276 12.94 5.34 5.56
C VAL A 276 13.48 4.01 5.04
N VAL A 277 12.86 3.45 3.99
CA VAL A 277 13.33 2.20 3.35
C VAL A 277 14.69 2.40 2.68
N SER A 278 14.94 3.57 2.06
CA SER A 278 16.25 3.86 1.46
C SER A 278 17.34 4.00 2.50
N ASN A 279 17.06 4.61 3.66
CA ASN A 279 18.00 4.64 4.79
C ASN A 279 18.35 3.21 5.24
N CYS A 280 17.39 2.27 5.29
CA CYS A 280 17.67 0.86 5.62
C CYS A 280 18.62 0.22 4.59
N ILE A 281 18.29 0.34 3.30
CA ILE A 281 19.08 -0.26 2.20
C ILE A 281 20.51 0.32 2.17
N ASN A 282 20.65 1.64 2.28
CA ASN A 282 21.95 2.31 2.30
C ASN A 282 22.75 2.02 3.59
N SER A 283 22.08 1.61 4.68
CA SER A 283 22.70 1.10 5.91
C SER A 283 22.96 -0.41 5.89
N ASN A 284 22.84 -1.06 4.73
CA ASN A 284 22.98 -2.51 4.56
C ASN A 284 21.99 -3.35 5.41
N ILE A 285 20.80 -2.81 5.71
CA ILE A 285 19.69 -3.52 6.35
C ILE A 285 18.69 -3.91 5.26
N ASN A 286 18.71 -5.19 4.86
CA ASN A 286 17.93 -5.70 3.73
C ASN A 286 16.73 -6.59 4.13
N LYS A 287 16.52 -6.86 5.42
CA LYS A 287 15.33 -7.54 5.96
C LYS A 287 14.40 -6.47 6.54
N ILE A 288 13.29 -6.19 5.86
CA ILE A 288 12.42 -5.06 6.19
C ILE A 288 10.96 -5.54 6.21
N TYR A 289 10.32 -5.42 7.36
CA TYR A 289 8.89 -5.64 7.55
C TYR A 289 8.17 -4.30 7.58
N ALA A 290 7.24 -4.08 6.65
CA ALA A 290 6.37 -2.92 6.64
C ALA A 290 5.02 -3.28 7.29
N LEU A 291 4.80 -2.85 8.53
CA LEU A 291 3.53 -3.04 9.24
C LEU A 291 2.51 -1.99 8.77
N THR A 292 1.34 -2.43 8.29
CA THR A 292 0.30 -1.53 7.75
C THR A 292 -1.08 -1.88 8.33
N GLN A 293 -1.92 -0.86 8.51
CA GLN A 293 -3.24 -0.99 9.12
C GLN A 293 -4.33 -0.51 8.17
N PHE A 294 -4.22 0.72 7.67
CA PHE A 294 -5.33 1.43 7.05
C PHE A 294 -4.99 1.86 5.62
N ASN A 295 -5.97 1.80 4.71
CA ASN A 295 -5.85 2.30 3.33
C ASN A 295 -4.57 1.82 2.58
N SER A 296 -4.08 0.63 2.90
CA SER A 296 -2.71 0.19 2.61
C SER A 296 -2.47 -0.25 1.16
N THR A 297 -3.51 -0.53 0.37
CA THR A 297 -3.40 -1.03 -1.03
C THR A 297 -2.41 -0.22 -1.89
N SER A 298 -2.42 1.12 -1.76
CA SER A 298 -1.48 1.99 -2.47
C SER A 298 -0.04 1.80 -2.02
N LEU A 299 0.20 1.62 -0.72
CA LEU A 299 1.51 1.38 -0.12
C LEU A 299 2.04 0.01 -0.51
N ASN A 300 1.22 -1.03 -0.36
CA ASN A 300 1.59 -2.42 -0.62
C ASN A 300 1.99 -2.61 -2.09
N SER A 301 1.22 -2.03 -3.01
CA SER A 301 1.55 -2.03 -4.44
C SER A 301 2.84 -1.25 -4.76
N HIS A 302 3.14 -0.19 -4.01
CA HIS A 302 4.36 0.59 -4.20
C HIS A 302 5.59 -0.13 -3.65
N LEU A 303 5.54 -0.60 -2.40
CA LEU A 303 6.64 -1.35 -1.78
C LEU A 303 6.99 -2.62 -2.57
N SER A 304 5.96 -3.39 -2.93
CA SER A 304 6.12 -4.58 -3.79
C SER A 304 6.75 -4.25 -5.14
N ARG A 305 6.48 -3.09 -5.75
CA ARG A 305 7.02 -2.75 -7.09
C ARG A 305 8.34 -1.97 -7.06
N ALA A 306 8.64 -1.26 -5.98
CA ALA A 306 9.88 -0.52 -5.79
C ALA A 306 11.01 -1.42 -5.27
N TYR A 307 10.67 -2.38 -4.40
CA TYR A 307 11.65 -3.13 -3.60
C TYR A 307 11.53 -4.66 -3.72
N SER A 308 10.78 -5.20 -4.69
CA SER A 308 10.93 -6.62 -5.04
C SER A 308 12.11 -6.86 -5.97
N GLY A 309 12.96 -7.82 -5.63
CA GLY A 309 14.01 -8.34 -6.50
C GLY A 309 15.43 -7.93 -6.12
N ALA A 310 16.32 -7.96 -7.12
CA ALA A 310 17.77 -8.11 -6.96
C ALA A 310 18.48 -7.01 -6.13
N SER A 311 17.87 -5.83 -5.97
CA SER A 311 18.45 -4.70 -5.23
C SER A 311 18.70 -4.96 -3.74
N LEU A 312 18.06 -5.98 -3.15
CA LEU A 312 18.21 -6.35 -1.73
C LEU A 312 19.16 -7.55 -1.51
N GLY A 313 19.71 -8.13 -2.58
CA GLY A 313 20.48 -9.38 -2.51
C GLY A 313 19.59 -10.63 -2.41
N LYS A 314 20.21 -11.81 -2.24
CA LYS A 314 19.50 -13.11 -2.30
C LYS A 314 18.60 -13.43 -1.09
N GLU A 315 18.86 -12.80 0.05
CA GLU A 315 18.19 -13.05 1.34
C GLU A 315 17.53 -11.78 1.92
N GLY A 316 17.41 -10.74 1.10
CA GLY A 316 16.78 -9.48 1.48
C GLY A 316 15.36 -9.39 0.92
N PHE A 317 14.47 -8.77 1.69
CA PHE A 317 13.07 -8.58 1.36
C PHE A 317 12.51 -7.29 1.97
N VAL A 318 11.52 -6.71 1.28
CA VAL A 318 10.57 -5.76 1.87
C VAL A 318 9.21 -6.45 1.86
N GLU A 319 8.83 -7.01 3.01
CA GLU A 319 7.57 -7.73 3.18
C GLU A 319 6.54 -6.81 3.86
N VAL A 320 5.31 -6.82 3.38
CA VAL A 320 4.24 -6.00 3.95
C VAL A 320 3.31 -6.88 4.77
N ILE A 321 3.32 -6.68 6.09
CA ILE A 321 2.39 -7.33 7.00
C ILE A 321 1.22 -6.38 7.21
N ALA A 322 0.07 -6.72 6.64
CA ALA A 322 -1.18 -6.03 6.94
C ALA A 322 -1.76 -6.56 8.25
N ALA A 323 -2.39 -5.68 9.04
CA ALA A 323 -3.18 -6.08 10.20
C ALA A 323 -4.24 -7.12 9.78
N TYR A 324 -4.21 -8.29 10.42
CA TYR A 324 -5.20 -9.34 10.24
C TYR A 324 -6.03 -9.49 11.52
N GLN A 325 -7.33 -9.75 11.35
CA GLN A 325 -8.19 -10.16 12.46
C GLN A 325 -7.96 -11.65 12.70
N SER A 326 -7.58 -12.05 13.92
CA SER A 326 -7.51 -13.47 14.27
C SER A 326 -8.89 -13.95 14.72
N PRO A 327 -9.14 -15.28 14.75
CA PRO A 327 -10.39 -15.82 15.31
C PRO A 327 -10.59 -15.45 16.79
N GLU A 328 -9.48 -15.28 17.51
CA GLU A 328 -9.39 -15.03 18.96
C GLU A 328 -9.43 -13.54 19.30
N ASP A 329 -8.91 -12.69 18.41
CA ASP A 329 -8.81 -11.23 18.58
C ASP A 329 -9.35 -10.52 17.34
N GLN A 330 -10.60 -10.06 17.45
CA GLN A 330 -11.36 -9.37 16.40
C GLN A 330 -10.86 -7.94 16.13
N GLY A 331 -9.92 -7.42 16.93
CA GLY A 331 -9.45 -6.04 16.85
C GLY A 331 -8.50 -5.78 15.69
N TRP A 332 -8.57 -4.57 15.13
CA TRP A 332 -7.44 -3.97 14.42
C TRP A 332 -6.28 -3.72 15.40
N PHE A 333 -5.07 -3.48 14.90
CA PHE A 333 -3.96 -3.04 15.75
C PHE A 333 -4.38 -1.78 16.52
N GLN A 334 -4.22 -1.79 17.84
CA GLN A 334 -4.61 -0.68 18.73
C GLN A 334 -3.47 0.31 18.99
N GLY A 335 -2.25 -0.02 18.57
CA GLY A 335 -1.07 0.84 18.70
C GLY A 335 0.20 0.16 18.19
N THR A 336 1.34 0.82 18.39
CA THR A 336 2.65 0.38 17.87
C THR A 336 3.20 -0.88 18.58
N ALA A 337 3.05 -0.99 19.90
CA ALA A 337 3.45 -2.18 20.65
C ALA A 337 2.54 -3.37 20.35
N ASP A 338 1.22 -3.13 20.28
CA ASP A 338 0.23 -4.14 19.92
C ASP A 338 0.47 -4.71 18.52
N ALA A 339 0.80 -3.85 17.54
CA ALA A 339 1.15 -4.25 16.18
C ALA A 339 2.40 -5.15 16.13
N ILE A 340 3.49 -4.80 16.82
CA ILE A 340 4.70 -5.64 16.89
C ILE A 340 4.37 -6.96 17.57
N ARG A 341 3.70 -6.93 18.73
CA ARG A 341 3.33 -8.10 19.52
C ARG A 341 2.51 -9.11 18.72
N ARG A 342 1.49 -8.65 17.98
CA ARG A 342 0.66 -9.49 17.08
C ARG A 342 1.45 -10.08 15.91
N CYS A 343 2.51 -9.40 15.45
CA CYS A 343 3.37 -9.86 14.35
C CYS A 343 4.62 -10.63 14.80
N LEU A 344 4.89 -10.75 16.11
CA LEU A 344 6.12 -11.37 16.63
C LEU A 344 6.39 -12.74 16.02
N TRP A 345 5.37 -13.58 15.86
CA TRP A 345 5.53 -14.92 15.27
C TRP A 345 6.10 -14.92 13.84
N VAL A 346 5.83 -13.88 13.03
CA VAL A 346 6.44 -13.68 11.69
C VAL A 346 7.83 -13.07 11.83
N LEU A 347 7.96 -12.06 12.69
CA LEU A 347 9.23 -11.34 12.93
C LEU A 347 10.31 -12.26 13.51
N GLU A 348 9.92 -13.31 14.22
CA GLU A 348 10.78 -14.31 14.84
C GLU A 348 11.27 -15.41 13.89
N GLU A 349 10.66 -15.58 12.70
CA GLU A 349 11.04 -16.62 11.72
C GLU A 349 12.51 -16.49 11.27
N TYR A 350 13.01 -15.25 11.17
CA TYR A 350 14.40 -14.97 10.82
C TYR A 350 15.26 -14.79 12.09
N PRO A 351 16.41 -15.48 12.20
CA PRO A 351 17.27 -15.44 13.39
C PRO A 351 18.15 -14.18 13.42
N VAL A 352 17.53 -13.02 13.58
CA VAL A 352 18.20 -11.73 13.79
C VAL A 352 18.60 -11.52 15.26
N ALA A 353 19.64 -10.73 15.49
CA ALA A 353 20.08 -10.35 16.84
C ALA A 353 19.33 -9.10 17.33
N GLU A 354 19.07 -8.13 16.46
CA GLU A 354 18.41 -6.87 16.79
C GLU A 354 17.22 -6.54 15.86
N PHE A 355 16.20 -5.88 16.41
CA PHE A 355 15.11 -5.24 15.66
C PHE A 355 15.30 -3.72 15.65
N LEU A 356 15.23 -3.12 14.46
CA LEU A 356 15.24 -1.67 14.25
C LEU A 356 13.82 -1.19 13.94
N VAL A 357 13.16 -0.58 14.92
CA VAL A 357 11.78 -0.06 14.82
C VAL A 357 11.80 1.37 14.26
N LEU A 358 11.02 1.62 13.21
CA LEU A 358 11.08 2.85 12.40
C LEU A 358 9.67 3.40 12.08
N PRO A 359 9.42 4.70 12.28
CA PRO A 359 8.22 5.38 11.79
C PRO A 359 8.35 5.69 10.30
N GLY A 360 7.40 5.22 9.47
CA GLY A 360 7.39 5.40 8.01
C GLY A 360 6.96 6.78 7.51
N HIS A 361 6.68 7.72 8.42
CA HIS A 361 6.26 9.10 8.13
C HIS A 361 7.32 10.16 8.50
N HIS A 362 8.56 9.79 8.84
CA HIS A 362 9.63 10.77 9.09
C HIS A 362 10.45 11.06 7.82
N LEU A 363 10.79 12.33 7.59
CA LEU A 363 11.71 12.75 6.52
C LEU A 363 13.08 13.08 7.12
N TYR A 364 14.06 12.22 6.86
CA TYR A 364 15.42 12.34 7.37
C TYR A 364 16.37 11.44 6.58
N LYS A 365 17.67 11.60 6.84
CA LYS A 365 18.71 10.73 6.28
C LYS A 365 19.64 10.27 7.39
N MET A 366 19.86 8.97 7.47
CA MET A 366 20.64 8.35 8.53
C MET A 366 21.33 7.09 8.02
N ASP A 367 22.56 6.90 8.46
CA ASP A 367 23.27 5.62 8.40
C ASP A 367 23.07 4.91 9.75
N TYR A 368 22.23 3.88 9.77
CA TYR A 368 21.90 3.13 10.97
C TYR A 368 23.06 2.25 11.46
N GLN A 369 24.11 2.00 10.65
CA GLN A 369 25.26 1.21 11.08
C GLN A 369 25.92 1.84 12.31
N LYS A 370 26.01 3.18 12.36
CA LYS A 370 26.52 3.93 13.51
C LYS A 370 25.67 3.77 14.78
N VAL A 371 24.35 3.67 14.62
CA VAL A 371 23.41 3.41 15.73
C VAL A 371 23.61 1.99 16.26
N ILE A 372 23.77 1.01 15.35
CA ILE A 372 24.02 -0.40 15.67
C ILE A 372 25.38 -0.59 16.36
N GLU A 373 26.44 0.03 15.84
CA GLU A 373 27.76 0.05 16.46
C GLU A 373 27.70 0.65 17.87
N SER A 374 27.03 1.79 18.05
CA SER A 374 26.88 2.42 19.37
C SER A 374 26.14 1.51 20.37
N HIS A 375 25.03 0.90 19.95
CA HIS A 375 24.22 -0.02 20.76
C HIS A 375 25.04 -1.24 21.22
N ARG A 376 25.77 -1.86 20.29
CA ARG A 376 26.62 -3.04 20.55
C ARG A 376 27.83 -2.72 21.41
N ASN A 377 28.54 -1.63 21.12
CA ASN A 377 29.73 -1.20 21.87
C ASN A 377 29.40 -0.92 23.34
N ARG A 378 28.23 -0.33 23.60
CA ARG A 378 27.76 -0.01 24.95
C ARG A 378 26.97 -1.15 25.60
N LYS A 379 26.68 -2.24 24.87
CA LYS A 379 25.91 -3.41 25.33
C LYS A 379 24.55 -3.02 25.90
N SER A 380 23.84 -2.18 25.18
CA SER A 380 22.56 -1.62 25.62
C SER A 380 21.41 -2.57 25.30
N ASP A 381 20.37 -2.58 26.13
CA ASP A 381 19.15 -3.34 25.89
C ASP A 381 18.30 -2.69 24.80
N ILE A 382 18.28 -1.36 24.83
CA ILE A 382 17.53 -0.47 23.95
C ILE A 382 18.40 0.75 23.63
N THR A 383 18.44 1.15 22.36
CA THR A 383 18.95 2.47 21.96
C THR A 383 17.84 3.26 21.26
N ILE A 384 17.59 4.47 21.74
CA ILE A 384 16.60 5.41 21.19
C ILE A 384 17.34 6.49 20.42
N VAL A 385 16.93 6.79 19.19
CA VAL A 385 17.52 7.92 18.46
C VAL A 385 16.81 9.23 18.84
N ALA A 386 17.59 10.25 19.17
CA ALA A 386 17.12 11.55 19.61
C ALA A 386 17.74 12.68 18.78
N SER A 387 16.96 13.68 18.39
CA SER A 387 17.46 14.78 17.56
C SER A 387 18.19 15.82 18.41
N ASN A 388 19.50 16.00 18.18
CA ASN A 388 20.31 17.04 18.82
C ASN A 388 20.05 18.44 18.21
N GLY A 389 19.41 18.49 17.04
CA GLY A 389 19.15 19.73 16.30
C GLY A 389 17.88 20.46 16.75
N ILE A 390 17.93 21.80 16.68
CA ILE A 390 16.76 22.68 16.83
C ILE A 390 15.83 22.48 15.63
N THR A 391 14.77 21.67 15.78
CA THR A 391 13.63 21.76 14.89
C THR A 391 12.90 23.07 15.20
N LYS A 392 12.70 23.94 14.20
CA LYS A 392 12.01 25.23 14.39
C LYS A 392 10.54 25.06 14.83
N ARG A 393 9.99 23.86 14.66
CA ARG A 393 8.63 23.43 15.08
C ARG A 393 8.63 22.76 16.45
N ASP A 394 9.23 23.43 17.43
CA ASP A 394 9.27 22.97 18.81
C ASP A 394 7.91 23.15 19.55
N GLN A 395 6.80 22.97 18.83
CA GLN A 395 5.42 23.20 19.28
C GLN A 395 4.51 21.99 19.03
N ASP A 396 4.95 20.99 18.27
CA ASP A 396 4.12 19.83 17.93
C ASP A 396 3.86 18.94 19.17
N GLN A 397 2.59 18.90 19.57
CA GLN A 397 2.06 17.97 20.57
C GLN A 397 2.20 16.53 20.06
N GLY A 398 2.53 15.59 20.96
CA GLY A 398 2.68 14.17 20.61
C GLY A 398 4.11 13.73 20.26
N VAL A 399 5.10 14.61 20.42
CA VAL A 399 6.53 14.25 20.33
C VAL A 399 7.00 13.68 21.68
N GLY A 400 7.72 12.56 21.64
CA GLY A 400 8.36 11.98 22.82
C GLY A 400 9.60 12.80 23.24
N VAL A 401 9.80 12.99 24.53
CA VAL A 401 10.94 13.72 25.11
C VAL A 401 11.71 12.79 26.03
N LEU A 402 13.04 12.76 25.86
CA LEU A 402 13.97 12.02 26.69
C LEU A 402 14.64 12.97 27.67
N LYS A 403 14.74 12.55 28.94
CA LYS A 403 15.71 13.12 29.89
C LYS A 403 16.94 12.21 29.89
N ILE A 404 18.10 12.73 29.50
CA ILE A 404 19.35 11.97 29.44
C ILE A 404 20.39 12.52 30.42
N ASN A 405 21.32 11.67 30.88
CA ASN A 405 22.49 12.08 31.66
C ASN A 405 23.69 12.40 30.74
N THR A 406 24.83 12.76 31.33
CA THR A 406 26.09 13.08 30.62
C THR A 406 26.71 11.93 29.82
N GLU A 407 26.29 10.68 30.06
CA GLU A 407 26.70 9.49 29.30
C GLU A 407 25.70 9.12 28.19
N ASN A 408 24.69 9.96 27.94
CA ASN A 408 23.53 9.71 27.09
C ASN A 408 22.66 8.52 27.54
N GLN A 409 22.73 8.08 28.79
CA GLN A 409 21.77 7.10 29.33
C GLN A 409 20.40 7.79 29.52
N VAL A 410 19.32 7.11 29.15
CA VAL A 410 17.96 7.65 29.29
C VAL A 410 17.48 7.44 30.72
N MET A 411 17.21 8.53 31.43
CA MET A 411 16.70 8.52 32.80
C MET A 411 15.17 8.54 32.84
N GLN A 412 14.53 9.15 31.84
CA GLN A 412 13.08 9.30 31.77
C GLN A 412 12.62 9.46 30.32
N TYR A 413 11.44 8.92 30.00
CA TYR A 413 10.69 9.18 28.76
C TYR A 413 9.35 9.82 29.13
N SER A 414 8.93 10.86 28.42
CA SER A 414 7.63 11.53 28.56
C SER A 414 7.06 11.96 27.21
N LEU A 415 5.74 12.14 27.11
CA LEU A 415 5.12 12.83 25.98
C LEU A 415 5.07 14.34 26.26
N LYS A 416 5.33 15.15 25.23
CA LYS A 416 5.07 16.59 25.28
C LYS A 416 3.56 16.85 25.37
N SER A 417 3.13 17.55 26.42
CA SER A 417 1.73 17.94 26.66
C SER A 417 1.62 19.46 26.85
N ASN A 418 0.43 20.02 26.60
CA ASN A 418 0.19 21.48 26.67
C ASN A 418 0.38 22.12 28.06
N LYS A 419 0.66 21.34 29.11
CA LYS A 419 0.64 21.83 30.49
C LYS A 419 1.98 22.37 30.99
N GLU A 420 3.11 21.99 30.39
CA GLU A 420 4.43 22.47 30.83
C GLU A 420 5.36 22.75 29.64
N PRO A 421 5.98 23.95 29.57
CA PRO A 421 7.03 24.23 28.59
C PRO A 421 8.32 23.50 28.99
N VAL A 422 8.65 22.44 28.26
CA VAL A 422 9.97 21.80 28.39
C VAL A 422 11.00 22.70 27.72
N ASN A 423 11.92 23.27 28.50
CA ASN A 423 13.10 23.93 27.95
C ASN A 423 14.05 22.86 27.40
N TYR A 424 14.18 22.81 26.07
CA TYR A 424 15.15 21.93 25.41
C TYR A 424 16.56 22.44 25.66
N ALA A 425 17.45 21.52 26.02
CA ALA A 425 18.85 21.84 26.23
C ALA A 425 19.54 21.94 24.86
N VAL A 426 19.61 23.15 24.32
CA VAL A 426 20.42 23.44 23.12
C VAL A 426 21.90 23.17 23.47
N ALA A 427 22.60 22.41 22.64
CA ALA A 427 24.02 22.07 22.87
C ALA A 427 24.93 23.32 22.96
N GLU A 428 24.56 24.43 22.32
CA GLU A 428 25.27 25.72 22.46
C GLU A 428 25.14 26.35 23.87
N THR A 429 24.13 25.97 24.66
CA THR A 429 23.95 26.44 26.05
C THR A 429 24.69 25.57 27.07
N LEU A 430 25.46 24.56 26.64
CA LEU A 430 26.38 23.81 27.51
C LEU A 430 27.46 24.71 28.16
N THR A 431 27.65 25.93 27.66
CA THR A 431 28.64 26.88 28.16
C THR A 431 28.09 27.88 29.19
N ARG A 432 26.77 27.91 29.48
CA ARG A 432 26.16 29.01 30.29
C ARG A 432 25.02 28.66 31.25
N CYS A 433 24.75 27.39 31.55
CA CYS A 433 23.87 27.00 32.66
C CYS A 433 24.61 26.13 33.69
N ASN A 434 24.90 26.70 34.86
CA ASN A 434 25.80 26.13 35.87
C ASN A 434 25.20 25.02 36.77
N ASP A 435 24.06 24.40 36.43
CA ASP A 435 23.39 23.45 37.35
C ASP A 435 22.43 22.41 36.72
N SER A 436 22.79 21.80 35.59
CA SER A 436 21.98 20.71 35.02
C SER A 436 22.83 19.55 34.46
N SER A 437 23.00 18.50 35.26
CA SER A 437 23.60 17.20 34.87
C SER A 437 22.74 16.36 33.92
N TYR A 438 21.64 16.92 33.41
CA TYR A 438 20.68 16.26 32.53
C TYR A 438 20.25 17.18 31.39
N SER A 439 20.03 16.61 30.21
CA SER A 439 19.49 17.30 29.04
C SER A 439 18.13 16.74 28.63
N TYR A 440 17.24 17.61 28.13
CA TYR A 440 15.95 17.24 27.55
C TYR A 440 16.00 17.33 26.03
N ILE A 441 15.78 16.21 25.34
CA ILE A 441 16.00 16.05 23.89
C ILE A 441 14.81 15.30 23.26
N PRO A 442 14.30 15.70 22.08
CA PRO A 442 13.19 15.01 21.43
C PRO A 442 13.61 13.64 20.88
N SER A 443 12.80 12.62 21.16
CA SER A 443 12.87 11.29 20.55
C SER A 443 12.40 11.35 19.10
N MET A 444 13.17 10.74 18.19
CA MET A 444 12.78 10.57 16.78
C MET A 444 11.89 9.34 16.56
N GLY A 445 11.44 8.65 17.62
CA GLY A 445 10.61 7.46 17.52
C GLY A 445 11.29 6.24 16.89
N ILE A 446 12.61 6.29 16.72
CA ILE A 446 13.44 5.21 16.16
C ILE A 446 14.08 4.45 17.34
N TYR A 447 13.91 3.12 17.35
CA TYR A 447 14.39 2.27 18.43
C TYR A 447 15.19 1.09 17.88
N LEU A 448 16.37 0.81 18.43
CA LEU A 448 17.13 -0.41 18.18
C LEU A 448 17.15 -1.27 19.45
N ILE A 449 16.73 -2.53 19.35
CA ILE A 449 16.41 -3.38 20.50
C ILE A 449 16.86 -4.82 20.23
N ASN A 450 17.50 -5.45 21.22
CA ASN A 450 17.86 -6.87 21.16
C ASN A 450 16.60 -7.75 20.98
N ARG A 451 16.63 -8.75 20.09
CA ARG A 451 15.48 -9.65 19.81
C ARG A 451 14.92 -10.27 21.09
N ALA A 452 15.78 -10.80 21.96
CA ALA A 452 15.37 -11.39 23.24
C ALA A 452 14.70 -10.36 24.18
N THR A 453 15.22 -9.13 24.24
CA THR A 453 14.64 -8.03 25.00
C THR A 453 13.25 -7.64 24.48
N MET A 454 13.09 -7.49 23.16
CA MET A 454 11.80 -7.19 22.53
C MET A 454 10.73 -8.24 22.89
N VAL A 455 11.06 -9.52 22.70
CA VAL A 455 10.15 -10.64 22.97
C VAL A 455 9.78 -10.72 24.46
N ASN A 456 10.77 -10.59 25.36
CA ASN A 456 10.53 -10.62 26.79
C ASN A 456 9.67 -9.43 27.27
N LEU A 457 9.93 -8.22 26.76
CA LEU A 457 9.14 -7.03 27.07
C LEU A 457 7.69 -7.18 26.61
N LEU A 458 7.44 -7.62 25.38
CA LEU A 458 6.09 -7.67 24.80
C LEU A 458 5.26 -8.88 25.24
N ASN A 459 5.87 -10.01 25.61
CA ASN A 459 5.13 -11.21 26.03
C ASN A 459 5.05 -11.37 27.55
N ASN A 460 6.11 -11.04 28.31
CA ASN A 460 6.18 -11.35 29.74
C ASN A 460 5.94 -10.12 30.63
N HIS A 461 6.58 -8.98 30.32
CA HIS A 461 6.47 -7.79 31.17
C HIS A 461 5.24 -6.91 30.84
N PHE A 462 4.97 -6.70 29.54
CA PHE A 462 3.95 -5.75 29.07
C PHE A 462 2.99 -6.35 28.01
N PRO A 463 2.37 -7.52 28.24
CA PRO A 463 1.51 -8.21 27.27
C PRO A 463 0.23 -7.45 26.86
N LYS A 464 -0.10 -6.36 27.55
CA LYS A 464 -1.26 -5.49 27.29
C LYS A 464 -0.86 -4.09 26.80
N ALA A 465 0.43 -3.83 26.55
CA ALA A 465 0.86 -2.53 26.06
C ALA A 465 0.38 -2.30 24.63
N MET A 466 -0.16 -1.11 24.39
CA MET A 466 -0.67 -0.64 23.10
C MET A 466 0.38 0.23 22.41
N ASP A 467 1.03 1.15 23.12
CA ASP A 467 2.04 2.05 22.55
C ASP A 467 3.48 1.76 23.02
N PHE A 468 4.40 1.77 22.07
CA PHE A 468 5.78 1.40 22.28
C PHE A 468 6.56 2.43 23.09
N GLY A 469 6.41 3.73 22.77
CA GLY A 469 7.17 4.79 23.46
C GLY A 469 6.67 5.06 24.88
N THR A 470 5.36 5.16 25.05
CA THR A 470 4.74 5.58 26.31
C THR A 470 4.54 4.48 27.33
N GLU A 471 4.47 3.22 26.90
CA GLU A 471 4.25 2.07 27.81
C GLU A 471 5.48 1.15 27.82
N VAL A 472 5.96 0.67 26.67
CA VAL A 472 7.06 -0.31 26.63
C VAL A 472 8.41 0.32 27.01
N ILE A 473 8.80 1.46 26.44
CA ILE A 473 10.06 2.15 26.79
C ILE A 473 10.05 2.61 28.25
N ARG A 474 8.95 3.24 28.71
CA ARG A 474 8.80 3.66 30.12
C ARG A 474 8.81 2.47 31.08
N GLY A 475 8.23 1.35 30.68
CA GLY A 475 8.29 0.08 31.38
C GLY A 475 9.72 -0.47 31.48
N ALA A 476 10.46 -0.53 30.38
CA ALA A 476 11.86 -0.99 30.36
C ALA A 476 12.78 -0.14 31.26
N LEU A 477 12.61 1.20 31.25
CA LEU A 477 13.28 2.10 32.19
C LEU A 477 12.95 1.77 33.66
N SER A 478 11.68 1.47 33.94
CA SER A 478 11.20 1.15 35.29
C SER A 478 11.70 -0.22 35.79
N LEU A 479 12.06 -1.12 34.88
CA LEU A 479 12.70 -2.41 35.17
C LEU A 479 14.23 -2.30 35.34
N GLY A 480 14.82 -1.11 35.18
CA GLY A 480 16.26 -0.90 35.27
C GLY A 480 17.06 -1.42 34.06
N MET A 481 16.40 -1.62 32.91
CA MET A 481 17.08 -2.04 31.68
C MET A 481 18.00 -0.95 31.15
N LYS A 482 19.07 -1.34 30.43
CA LYS A 482 20.03 -0.38 29.90
C LYS A 482 19.49 0.31 28.64
N VAL A 483 18.85 1.46 28.83
CA VAL A 483 18.32 2.31 27.74
C VAL A 483 19.24 3.51 27.50
N GLU A 484 19.69 3.69 26.27
CA GLU A 484 20.59 4.79 25.88
C GLU A 484 20.03 5.61 24.72
N ALA A 485 20.42 6.88 24.66
CA ALA A 485 20.17 7.77 23.54
C ALA A 485 21.35 7.76 22.56
N TYR A 486 21.03 7.67 21.27
CA TYR A 486 21.94 8.02 20.18
C TYR A 486 21.56 9.41 19.68
N LEU A 487 22.48 10.37 19.78
CA LEU A 487 22.25 11.74 19.33
C LEU A 487 22.43 11.83 17.82
N PHE A 488 21.36 12.22 17.13
CA PHE A 488 21.36 12.45 15.69
C PHE A 488 21.59 13.93 15.37
N GLU A 489 22.53 14.18 14.47
CA GLU A 489 22.88 15.50 13.94
C GLU A 489 22.61 15.52 12.44
N GLY A 490 21.50 16.14 12.05
CA GLY A 490 21.06 16.22 10.66
C GLY A 490 19.64 16.74 10.54
N TYR A 491 19.14 16.85 9.30
CA TYR A 491 17.73 17.18 9.05
C TYR A 491 16.84 16.01 9.46
N TRP A 492 15.87 16.30 10.32
CA TRP A 492 14.74 15.43 10.62
C TRP A 492 13.46 16.27 10.70
N GLU A 493 12.40 15.76 10.08
CA GLU A 493 11.06 16.32 10.16
C GLU A 493 10.03 15.21 10.43
N ASP A 494 9.12 15.46 11.37
CA ASP A 494 7.94 14.64 11.62
C ASP A 494 6.81 15.09 10.69
N MET A 495 6.45 14.25 9.71
CA MET A 495 5.51 14.63 8.66
C MET A 495 4.05 14.42 9.08
N ARG A 496 3.72 14.27 10.37
CA ARG A 496 2.34 14.04 10.85
C ARG A 496 1.40 15.25 10.77
N SER A 497 1.86 16.45 10.40
CA SER A 497 1.03 17.65 10.24
C SER A 497 1.03 18.21 8.81
N ILE A 498 -0.09 18.83 8.40
CA ILE A 498 -0.23 19.47 7.07
C ILE A 498 0.81 20.58 6.87
N GLU A 499 1.11 21.37 7.91
CA GLU A 499 2.10 22.44 7.84
C GLU A 499 3.53 21.90 7.69
N ALA A 500 3.93 20.88 8.48
CA ALA A 500 5.23 20.24 8.31
C ALA A 500 5.36 19.62 6.92
N PHE A 501 4.33 18.92 6.44
CA PHE A 501 4.30 18.35 5.09
C PHE A 501 4.43 19.40 3.99
N TYR A 502 3.68 20.49 4.05
CA TYR A 502 3.76 21.60 3.10
C TYR A 502 5.17 22.20 3.11
N GLN A 503 5.67 22.58 4.29
CA GLN A 503 6.95 23.27 4.42
C GLN A 503 8.12 22.38 3.98
N ALA A 504 8.13 21.10 4.30
CA ALA A 504 9.18 20.18 3.87
C ALA A 504 9.26 20.07 2.33
N ASN A 505 8.11 20.01 1.64
CA ASN A 505 8.09 20.09 0.17
C ASN A 505 8.60 21.45 -0.34
N MET A 506 8.20 22.56 0.31
CA MET A 506 8.67 23.91 -0.04
C MET A 506 10.16 24.13 0.24
N GLU A 507 10.75 23.38 1.18
CA GLU A 507 12.19 23.40 1.47
C GLU A 507 13.00 22.60 0.44
N CYS A 508 12.42 21.59 -0.21
CA CYS A 508 13.04 20.88 -1.34
C CYS A 508 13.33 21.79 -2.55
N ILE A 509 12.70 22.97 -2.62
CA ILE A 509 12.93 23.98 -3.66
C ILE A 509 14.17 24.84 -3.36
N LYS A 510 14.49 25.06 -2.08
CA LYS A 510 15.42 26.11 -1.65
C LYS A 510 16.87 25.67 -1.85
N LYS A 511 17.63 26.47 -2.62
CA LYS A 511 19.01 26.20 -3.07
C LYS A 511 20.11 26.22 -2.00
N LEU A 512 19.80 26.09 -0.71
CA LEU A 512 20.76 26.26 0.40
C LEU A 512 20.63 25.19 1.49
N ASN A 513 21.74 24.97 2.20
CA ASN A 513 22.03 23.87 3.14
C ASN A 513 21.19 23.83 4.44
N THR A 514 19.92 24.26 4.39
CA THR A 514 19.03 24.43 5.56
C THR A 514 17.73 23.62 5.45
N GLY A 515 17.69 22.58 4.61
CA GLY A 515 16.53 21.71 4.39
C GLY A 515 16.94 20.34 3.85
N TYR A 516 15.98 19.46 3.59
CA TYR A 516 16.24 18.11 3.04
C TYR A 516 16.63 18.14 1.55
N ASN A 517 17.87 18.54 1.27
CA ASN A 517 18.44 18.56 -0.08
C ASN A 517 18.95 17.16 -0.54
N SER A 518 18.57 16.07 0.15
CA SER A 518 19.20 14.76 -0.04
C SER A 518 18.59 13.88 -1.14
N PHE A 519 17.51 14.31 -1.81
CA PHE A 519 16.96 13.54 -2.93
C PHE A 519 17.95 13.40 -4.11
N CYS A 520 18.94 14.28 -4.20
CA CYS A 520 19.97 14.30 -5.25
C CYS A 520 21.34 13.77 -4.80
N ASP A 521 21.45 13.11 -3.64
CA ASP A 521 22.72 12.53 -3.18
C ASP A 521 23.07 11.26 -3.95
N ARG A 522 24.30 11.18 -4.48
CA ARG A 522 24.82 10.06 -5.27
C ARG A 522 25.23 8.87 -4.40
N ASP A 523 25.79 9.12 -3.22
CA ASP A 523 26.46 8.10 -2.41
C ASP A 523 25.49 7.41 -1.43
N SER A 524 24.36 8.06 -1.15
CA SER A 524 23.21 7.46 -0.44
C SER A 524 21.90 8.04 -1.02
N PRO A 525 21.46 7.53 -2.19
CA PRO A 525 20.28 8.04 -2.87
C PRO A 525 18.99 7.59 -2.20
N VAL A 526 17.91 8.35 -2.40
CA VAL A 526 16.55 7.89 -2.10
C VAL A 526 16.04 7.08 -3.29
N TYR A 527 15.78 5.79 -3.08
CA TYR A 527 15.18 4.91 -4.08
C TYR A 527 13.66 5.11 -4.13
N THR A 528 13.06 4.86 -5.28
CA THR A 528 11.61 4.73 -5.43
C THR A 528 11.29 3.83 -6.62
N ILE A 529 10.01 3.57 -6.88
CA ILE A 529 9.58 2.77 -8.03
C ILE A 529 10.00 3.41 -9.37
N PRO A 530 10.71 2.70 -10.26
CA PRO A 530 10.94 3.16 -11.62
C PRO A 530 9.62 3.15 -12.40
N ARG A 531 9.19 4.33 -12.89
CA ARG A 531 7.87 4.51 -13.54
C ARG A 531 7.90 4.53 -15.06
N ASN A 532 9.09 4.59 -15.67
CA ASN A 532 9.31 4.68 -17.12
C ASN A 532 8.41 5.74 -17.79
N LEU A 533 8.32 6.91 -17.16
CA LEU A 533 7.53 8.03 -17.68
C LEU A 533 8.30 8.76 -18.79
N PRO A 534 7.60 9.37 -19.76
CA PRO A 534 8.26 10.26 -20.72
C PRO A 534 8.87 11.48 -20.01
N PRO A 535 9.85 12.16 -20.62
CA PRO A 535 10.27 13.48 -20.18
C PRO A 535 9.10 14.45 -20.12
N THR A 536 9.19 15.45 -19.23
CA THR A 536 8.20 16.52 -19.14
C THR A 536 8.21 17.40 -20.37
N VAL A 537 7.01 17.69 -20.90
CA VAL A 537 6.80 18.57 -22.05
C VAL A 537 6.48 19.98 -21.56
N VAL A 538 7.26 20.95 -22.02
CA VAL A 538 7.13 22.36 -21.64
C VAL A 538 6.87 23.20 -22.88
N ASN A 539 5.65 23.71 -23.00
CA ASN A 539 5.18 24.53 -24.11
C ASN A 539 4.97 25.98 -23.60
N ASP A 540 6.01 26.81 -23.70
CA ASP A 540 5.96 28.24 -23.34
C ASP A 540 5.54 28.52 -21.87
N ALA A 541 6.05 27.72 -20.93
CA ALA A 541 5.81 27.93 -19.49
C ALA A 541 6.96 28.68 -18.82
N MET A 542 6.63 29.66 -17.96
CA MET A 542 7.59 30.37 -17.12
C MET A 542 7.70 29.64 -15.77
N ILE A 543 8.88 29.07 -15.49
CA ILE A 543 9.14 28.28 -14.29
C ILE A 543 10.26 28.95 -13.49
N THR A 544 9.98 29.31 -12.23
CA THR A 544 10.90 30.01 -11.33
C THR A 544 10.91 29.32 -9.97
N ASP A 545 12.10 29.05 -9.41
CA ASP A 545 12.30 28.39 -8.11
C ASP A 545 11.27 27.27 -7.87
N SER A 546 11.30 26.22 -8.68
CA SER A 546 10.27 25.17 -8.67
C SER A 546 10.84 23.82 -9.05
N VAL A 547 10.25 22.75 -8.52
CA VAL A 547 10.64 21.35 -8.80
C VAL A 547 9.56 20.73 -9.67
N ILE A 548 9.94 20.17 -10.82
CA ILE A 548 9.02 19.58 -11.80
C ILE A 548 9.29 18.09 -11.96
N GLY A 549 8.25 17.28 -11.76
CA GLY A 549 8.26 15.84 -11.87
C GLY A 549 8.23 15.30 -13.28
N ASP A 550 8.24 13.97 -13.37
CA ASP A 550 8.32 13.24 -14.62
C ASP A 550 6.98 13.26 -15.39
N GLY A 551 7.06 13.43 -16.71
CA GLY A 551 5.93 13.31 -17.62
C GLY A 551 4.84 14.36 -17.45
N CYS A 552 5.15 15.53 -16.88
CA CYS A 552 4.22 16.65 -16.85
C CYS A 552 4.00 17.24 -18.25
N ILE A 553 2.87 17.92 -18.44
CA ILE A 553 2.52 18.65 -19.65
C ILE A 553 2.16 20.07 -19.23
N LEU A 554 3.05 21.02 -19.52
CA LEU A 554 2.96 22.40 -19.06
C LEU A 554 2.73 23.34 -20.26
N ASN A 555 1.56 23.95 -20.37
CA ASN A 555 1.19 24.81 -21.49
C ASN A 555 0.95 26.25 -21.03
N ARG A 556 1.72 27.22 -21.58
CA ARG A 556 1.48 28.68 -21.46
C ARG A 556 1.13 29.15 -20.05
N CYS A 557 1.83 28.63 -19.04
CA CYS A 557 1.53 28.82 -17.62
C CYS A 557 2.70 29.44 -16.85
N LYS A 558 2.42 29.95 -15.64
CA LYS A 558 3.42 30.51 -14.72
C LYS A 558 3.47 29.67 -13.46
N ILE A 559 4.66 29.18 -13.12
CA ILE A 559 4.92 28.31 -11.98
C ILE A 559 6.06 28.91 -11.16
N LYS A 560 5.78 29.24 -9.90
CA LYS A 560 6.71 29.89 -8.98
C LYS A 560 6.67 29.23 -7.61
N SER A 561 7.83 29.03 -6.97
CA SER A 561 7.91 28.46 -5.62
C SER A 561 7.08 27.16 -5.47
N THR A 562 7.02 26.30 -6.49
CA THR A 562 6.04 25.21 -6.54
C THR A 562 6.70 23.86 -6.77
N VAL A 563 6.21 22.82 -6.06
CA VAL A 563 6.52 21.42 -6.36
C VAL A 563 5.40 20.85 -7.23
N VAL A 564 5.74 20.42 -8.44
CA VAL A 564 4.80 19.83 -9.41
C VAL A 564 5.08 18.34 -9.57
N GLY A 565 4.19 17.51 -9.05
CA GLY A 565 4.25 16.05 -9.09
C GLY A 565 4.09 15.45 -10.50
N MET A 566 4.52 14.20 -10.64
CA MET A 566 4.47 13.44 -11.90
C MET A 566 3.11 13.48 -12.62
N ARG A 567 3.14 13.44 -13.96
CA ARG A 567 1.96 13.44 -14.86
C ARG A 567 1.01 14.63 -14.72
N THR A 568 1.43 15.74 -14.11
CA THR A 568 0.56 16.92 -13.99
C THR A 568 0.34 17.56 -15.36
N LYS A 569 -0.92 17.78 -15.75
CA LYS A 569 -1.31 18.61 -16.91
C LYS A 569 -1.71 19.99 -16.40
N ILE A 570 -1.03 21.04 -16.87
CA ILE A 570 -1.32 22.45 -16.54
C ILE A 570 -1.64 23.15 -17.86
N ARG A 571 -2.84 23.74 -17.95
CA ARG A 571 -3.31 24.44 -19.15
C ARG A 571 -2.96 25.92 -19.15
N ASP A 572 -3.15 26.51 -20.34
CA ASP A 572 -2.91 27.89 -20.70
C ASP A 572 -3.39 28.91 -19.67
N GLY A 573 -2.58 29.94 -19.42
CA GLY A 573 -2.92 31.05 -18.54
C GLY A 573 -2.94 30.72 -17.05
N ALA A 574 -2.74 29.46 -16.65
CA ALA A 574 -2.69 29.09 -15.25
C ALA A 574 -1.49 29.72 -14.52
N ILE A 575 -1.71 30.14 -13.28
CA ILE A 575 -0.72 30.76 -12.39
C ILE A 575 -0.70 29.96 -11.09
N ILE A 576 0.45 29.39 -10.74
CA ILE A 576 0.62 28.54 -9.56
C ILE A 576 1.82 29.09 -8.77
N GLU A 577 1.54 29.54 -7.54
CA GLU A 577 2.55 30.13 -6.65
C GLU A 577 2.52 29.45 -5.28
N ASP A 578 3.71 29.24 -4.70
CA ASP A 578 3.90 28.73 -3.34
C ASP A 578 3.05 27.47 -3.03
N SER A 579 3.07 26.47 -3.91
CA SER A 579 2.11 25.35 -3.85
C SER A 579 2.74 23.96 -4.06
N VAL A 580 2.03 22.92 -3.62
CA VAL A 580 2.43 21.51 -3.74
C VAL A 580 1.37 20.75 -4.53
N ILE A 581 1.64 20.47 -5.80
CA ILE A 581 0.76 19.70 -6.67
C ILE A 581 1.23 18.24 -6.64
N MET A 582 0.44 17.30 -6.13
CA MET A 582 0.84 15.88 -6.00
C MET A 582 0.78 15.09 -7.33
N GLY A 583 0.25 15.70 -8.38
CA GLY A 583 0.20 15.17 -9.75
C GLY A 583 -0.88 14.11 -9.98
N SER A 584 -0.59 13.14 -10.84
CA SER A 584 -1.59 12.15 -11.28
C SER A 584 -1.01 10.73 -11.35
N ASP A 585 -1.85 9.75 -11.02
CA ASP A 585 -1.54 8.33 -11.16
C ASP A 585 -1.74 7.84 -12.61
N VAL A 586 -2.49 8.59 -13.43
CA VAL A 586 -2.87 8.26 -14.82
C VAL A 586 -2.76 9.46 -15.75
N TYR A 587 -2.60 9.22 -17.06
CA TYR A 587 -2.90 10.24 -18.08
C TYR A 587 -4.37 10.10 -18.50
N GLN A 588 -5.10 11.21 -18.55
CA GLN A 588 -6.40 11.25 -19.22
C GLN A 588 -6.14 11.42 -20.72
N ILE A 589 -6.43 10.36 -21.50
CA ILE A 589 -6.39 10.42 -22.96
C ILE A 589 -7.63 11.22 -23.41
N GLU A 590 -7.39 12.35 -24.06
CA GLU A 590 -8.43 13.11 -24.76
C GLU A 590 -8.55 12.47 -26.16
N ASP A 591 -9.36 11.40 -26.26
CA ASP A 591 -9.62 10.74 -27.54
C ASP A 591 -10.30 11.73 -28.50
N GLY A 592 -9.59 12.14 -29.55
CA GLY A 592 -10.05 13.11 -30.56
C GLY A 592 -11.24 12.66 -31.42
N ARG A 593 -11.99 11.64 -30.97
CA ARG A 593 -13.23 11.12 -31.58
C ARG A 593 -14.48 11.47 -30.76
N GLU A 594 -14.36 12.04 -29.57
CA GLU A 594 -15.50 12.51 -28.75
C GLU A 594 -15.74 14.03 -28.89
N SER A 595 -15.72 14.56 -30.11
CA SER A 595 -16.22 15.92 -30.41
C SER A 595 -17.75 16.01 -30.48
N SER A 596 -18.47 14.91 -30.22
CA SER A 596 -19.93 14.79 -30.31
C SER A 596 -20.64 14.55 -28.98
N ILE A 597 -19.90 14.29 -27.89
CA ILE A 597 -20.43 14.25 -26.52
C ILE A 597 -19.64 15.27 -25.72
N LYS A 598 -20.28 16.36 -25.28
CA LYS A 598 -19.70 17.25 -24.27
C LYS A 598 -19.49 16.43 -23.00
N SER A 599 -18.26 16.02 -22.69
CA SER A 599 -17.94 15.45 -21.40
C SER A 599 -18.08 16.56 -20.34
N THR A 600 -19.21 16.59 -19.64
CA THR A 600 -19.55 17.66 -18.69
C THR A 600 -18.63 17.72 -17.46
N SER A 601 -17.75 16.74 -17.27
CA SER A 601 -16.81 16.69 -16.16
C SER A 601 -15.50 17.41 -16.46
N VAL A 602 -14.98 18.09 -15.44
CA VAL A 602 -13.66 18.72 -15.48
C VAL A 602 -12.58 17.64 -15.64
N PRO A 603 -11.63 17.77 -16.58
CA PRO A 603 -10.56 16.79 -16.77
C PRO A 603 -9.50 16.87 -15.65
N ILE A 604 -8.70 15.81 -15.52
CA ILE A 604 -7.63 15.75 -14.50
C ILE A 604 -6.55 16.79 -14.82
N GLY A 605 -6.11 17.53 -13.79
CA GLY A 605 -5.09 18.57 -13.88
C GLY A 605 -5.65 19.95 -13.56
N ILE A 606 -4.94 20.98 -14.03
CA ILE A 606 -5.25 22.39 -13.76
C ILE A 606 -5.77 23.06 -15.04
N GLY A 607 -6.99 23.58 -14.96
CA GLY A 607 -7.69 24.23 -16.06
C GLY A 607 -7.11 25.58 -16.49
N GLU A 608 -7.68 26.15 -17.55
CA GLU A 608 -7.23 27.39 -18.17
C GLU A 608 -7.47 28.59 -17.25
N ASN A 609 -6.54 29.56 -17.24
CA ASN A 609 -6.61 30.81 -16.46
C ASN A 609 -6.84 30.63 -14.95
N THR A 610 -6.50 29.47 -14.40
CA THR A 610 -6.70 29.14 -12.98
C THR A 610 -5.53 29.63 -12.12
N GLU A 611 -5.84 30.27 -11.00
CA GLU A 611 -4.90 30.89 -10.05
C GLU A 611 -4.87 30.06 -8.76
N ILE A 612 -3.71 29.53 -8.38
CA ILE A 612 -3.51 28.72 -7.16
C ILE A 612 -2.38 29.32 -6.33
N ARG A 613 -2.64 29.63 -5.07
CA ARG A 613 -1.67 30.13 -4.09
C ARG A 613 -1.73 29.37 -2.77
N LYS A 614 -0.57 29.08 -2.17
CA LYS A 614 -0.44 28.47 -0.84
C LYS A 614 -1.34 27.24 -0.63
N ALA A 615 -1.32 26.32 -1.60
CA ALA A 615 -2.21 25.17 -1.63
C ALA A 615 -1.45 23.83 -1.79
N ILE A 616 -2.03 22.76 -1.25
CA ILE A 616 -1.73 21.39 -1.58
C ILE A 616 -2.86 20.87 -2.49
N VAL A 617 -2.52 20.46 -3.71
CA VAL A 617 -3.47 19.85 -4.64
C VAL A 617 -3.18 18.36 -4.74
N ASP A 618 -4.02 17.54 -4.12
CA ASP A 618 -3.83 16.10 -4.05
C ASP A 618 -4.13 15.40 -5.41
N LYS A 619 -3.69 14.15 -5.52
CA LYS A 619 -3.63 13.37 -6.74
C LYS A 619 -4.94 13.25 -7.49
N ASN A 620 -4.83 13.35 -8.82
CA ASN A 620 -5.92 13.20 -9.76
C ASN A 620 -7.06 14.23 -9.58
N ALA A 621 -6.81 15.36 -8.91
CA ALA A 621 -7.76 16.45 -8.81
C ALA A 621 -8.11 17.01 -10.20
N ARG A 622 -9.33 17.53 -10.31
CA ARG A 622 -9.94 18.08 -11.53
C ARG A 622 -10.27 19.54 -11.26
N ILE A 623 -9.35 20.45 -11.60
CA ILE A 623 -9.54 21.88 -11.35
C ILE A 623 -10.04 22.55 -12.62
N GLY A 624 -11.20 23.20 -12.53
CA GLY A 624 -11.87 23.86 -13.65
C GLY A 624 -11.10 25.05 -14.23
N LYS A 625 -11.71 25.70 -15.23
CA LYS A 625 -11.25 26.95 -15.83
C LYS A 625 -11.57 28.15 -14.94
N ASN A 626 -10.73 29.18 -14.97
CA ASN A 626 -10.89 30.43 -14.21
C ASN A 626 -11.08 30.23 -12.70
N VAL A 627 -10.61 29.11 -12.14
CA VAL A 627 -10.72 28.82 -10.70
C VAL A 627 -9.69 29.64 -9.94
N LYS A 628 -10.04 30.10 -8.74
CA LYS A 628 -9.11 30.76 -7.82
C LYS A 628 -9.07 29.99 -6.51
N ILE A 629 -7.89 29.49 -6.15
CA ILE A 629 -7.62 28.83 -4.87
C ILE A 629 -6.60 29.71 -4.15
N ILE A 630 -7.08 30.65 -3.35
CA ILE A 630 -6.26 31.75 -2.80
C ILE A 630 -6.51 32.04 -1.31
N ASN A 631 -7.56 31.49 -0.69
CA ASN A 631 -7.91 31.72 0.73
C ASN A 631 -7.90 33.21 1.09
N LYS A 632 -8.66 34.01 0.33
CA LYS A 632 -8.60 35.49 0.41
C LYS A 632 -8.88 36.03 1.81
N ASP A 633 -9.74 35.34 2.56
CA ASP A 633 -10.16 35.75 3.90
C ASP A 633 -9.20 35.28 5.01
N ASN A 634 -8.07 34.64 4.65
CA ASN A 634 -7.03 34.13 5.55
C ASN A 634 -7.57 33.18 6.63
N VAL A 635 -8.49 32.30 6.25
CA VAL A 635 -9.06 31.28 7.16
C VAL A 635 -7.94 30.36 7.63
N GLU A 636 -7.85 30.15 8.96
CA GLU A 636 -6.86 29.25 9.58
C GLU A 636 -7.19 27.77 9.33
N GLU A 637 -8.38 27.38 9.76
CA GLU A 637 -8.90 26.01 9.79
C GLU A 637 -10.33 26.04 9.23
N GLY A 638 -10.69 25.06 8.41
CA GLY A 638 -12.01 25.04 7.79
C GLY A 638 -12.35 23.72 7.13
N ASP A 639 -13.37 23.03 7.65
CA ASP A 639 -13.97 21.89 6.97
C ASP A 639 -14.90 22.38 5.84
N ARG A 640 -14.54 21.97 4.62
CA ARG A 640 -15.25 22.18 3.37
C ARG A 640 -15.25 20.90 2.53
N GLU A 641 -15.12 19.73 3.17
CA GLU A 641 -14.86 18.45 2.50
C GLU A 641 -15.90 18.12 1.41
N ALA A 642 -17.17 18.45 1.65
CA ALA A 642 -18.27 18.30 0.69
C ALA A 642 -18.04 19.07 -0.63
N ASN A 643 -17.26 20.16 -0.57
CA ASN A 643 -16.87 21.00 -1.70
C ASN A 643 -15.49 20.60 -2.27
N GLY A 644 -14.89 19.50 -1.80
CA GLY A 644 -13.66 18.94 -2.35
C GLY A 644 -12.35 19.50 -1.80
N TYR A 645 -12.37 20.32 -0.73
CA TYR A 645 -11.16 20.82 -0.08
C TYR A 645 -11.34 20.94 1.44
N ILE A 646 -10.25 21.10 2.19
CA ILE A 646 -10.27 21.66 3.56
C ILE A 646 -9.21 22.76 3.67
N ILE A 647 -9.22 23.48 4.79
CA ILE A 647 -8.18 24.47 5.15
C ILE A 647 -7.56 24.04 6.47
N SER A 648 -6.23 24.02 6.56
CA SER A 648 -5.51 23.84 7.83
C SER A 648 -4.19 24.61 7.82
N GLY A 649 -3.83 25.31 8.91
CA GLY A 649 -2.67 26.21 8.97
C GLY A 649 -2.66 27.31 7.89
N ARG A 650 -3.84 27.79 7.48
CA ARG A 650 -4.08 28.64 6.30
C ARG A 650 -3.70 28.01 4.94
N ILE A 651 -3.39 26.72 4.88
CA ILE A 651 -3.04 25.99 3.67
C ILE A 651 -4.31 25.36 3.11
N MET A 652 -4.63 25.65 1.85
CA MET A 652 -5.76 25.05 1.14
C MET A 652 -5.39 23.62 0.72
N VAL A 653 -6.13 22.60 1.15
CA VAL A 653 -5.86 21.20 0.77
C VAL A 653 -7.01 20.64 -0.06
N VAL A 654 -6.81 20.59 -1.39
CA VAL A 654 -7.77 19.98 -2.33
C VAL A 654 -7.64 18.46 -2.26
N LEU A 655 -8.77 17.77 -2.10
CA LEU A 655 -8.83 16.33 -1.89
C LEU A 655 -8.45 15.50 -3.14
N ARG A 656 -7.95 14.28 -2.92
CA ARG A 656 -7.71 13.28 -3.97
C ARG A 656 -8.95 13.11 -4.84
N SER A 657 -8.81 13.31 -6.15
CA SER A 657 -9.91 13.20 -7.12
C SER A 657 -11.11 14.12 -6.87
N ALA A 658 -10.93 15.22 -6.12
CA ALA A 658 -11.93 16.28 -6.04
C ALA A 658 -12.12 16.96 -7.40
N GLU A 659 -13.34 17.44 -7.63
CA GLU A 659 -13.71 18.24 -8.80
C GLU A 659 -14.10 19.64 -8.33
N ILE A 660 -13.32 20.63 -8.76
CA ILE A 660 -13.55 22.05 -8.46
C ILE A 660 -14.12 22.69 -9.73
N PRO A 661 -15.41 23.07 -9.77
CA PRO A 661 -16.07 23.56 -10.98
C PRO A 661 -15.46 24.85 -11.54
N ASP A 662 -15.64 25.07 -12.85
CA ASP A 662 -15.24 26.31 -13.53
C ASP A 662 -15.73 27.57 -12.80
N ASN A 663 -14.88 28.60 -12.71
CA ASN A 663 -15.11 29.89 -12.06
C ASN A 663 -15.29 29.86 -10.53
N SER A 664 -14.98 28.74 -9.86
CA SER A 664 -14.99 28.66 -8.39
C SER A 664 -13.93 29.57 -7.76
N ILE A 665 -14.24 30.19 -6.63
CA ILE A 665 -13.29 30.97 -5.81
C ILE A 665 -13.28 30.38 -4.40
N LEU A 666 -12.08 29.99 -3.92
CA LEU A 666 -11.80 29.33 -2.65
C LEU A 666 -10.76 30.12 -1.84
#